data_AF-A0A7X8IGQ1-F1
#
_entry.id   AF-A0A7X8IGQ1-F1
#
_cell.length_a   1.000
_cell.length_b   1.000
_cell.length_c   1.000
_cell.angle_alpha   90.00
_cell.angle_beta   90.00
_cell.angle_gamma   90.00
#
_symmetry.space_group_name_H-M   'P 1'
#
loop_
_entity.id
_entity.type
_entity.pdbx_description
1 polymer ?
#
loop_
_entity_poly.entity_id
_entity_poly.type
_entity_poly.pdbx_seq_one_letter_code
_entity_poly.pdbx_strand_id
1 'polypeptide(L)'
;MKNLKTILFIFCFTLTHILSAQDTNLKIHYNFENTVGKTVPDESGSGYNATLMNQASVIEMGQYKVLSLGNGTGYLDMKAQAGEAIKALENFTVSVYYRVDSDASLSGAGYFLWSFSTLAACDATNGQYIAYRLNAQRIASSPGGFSNEVGYQVGSESAKNSWIHVLYRQSGGIGSLYINGTLAGNVNAMPQPKDFFSKAPTLNWIGRAPFSADSYLKKTMVYDFRVYDKALSTEEIGELSAVTTDLNHAYNYGTVGNFTQLNTDLIVCNNTIKSASRDDYPEIAFIEFQDAIDHAQALVDENKASQNLIDQTLSELRSARSAFSLARGVKFEPKPMPALHTNKGFKHPGALHTQEDFDRIKALLEAGDPTITAAYEKLKTNSYSQSNVATYPVETIVRGGGVGENYMNAARGASMAYQNALRWKISGEKAHAERAILILNSWADVCKMVGGDSNYALAAGLYGYGFANAAELMRDYEGWKKEDFEKFKAWMIKVWYAPNIGFLRGRNGTWEQGRPGHYWSNWGLCNLASLLSIAILCDDVYMYNQGLSFYKYDQVGSFADNRPAPIVNDGLTEFIGNLVPITHADERGPFGYLGQMQESGRDQGHSLMAVGLAADVCQICRNQGDDLFSLMDNRLAAGIEYVAAYNTGVNDLPWTEYWYHDVRTAIHNSWKMTVISEGGRGQFRPYWDRIIGHYEGVMGVDMPYSRAMREKEPIDNGGGAYGQTSGGF
;
A
#
# COMPACT_ATOMS: atom_id res chain seq x y z
N MET A 1 -42.22 -29.44 14.76
CA MET A 1 -41.22 -30.41 14.26
C MET A 1 -40.27 -29.68 13.34
N LYS A 2 -38.99 -29.60 13.74
CA LYS A 2 -37.75 -29.50 12.94
C LYS A 2 -37.65 -28.36 11.90
N ASN A 3 -36.55 -27.65 11.69
CA ASN A 3 -35.22 -27.48 12.29
C ASN A 3 -34.54 -26.48 11.35
N LEU A 4 -33.98 -25.38 11.84
CA LEU A 4 -32.60 -25.00 11.50
C LEU A 4 -32.15 -23.90 12.46
N LYS A 5 -31.17 -24.27 13.29
CA LYS A 5 -30.54 -23.41 14.29
C LYS A 5 -29.56 -22.48 13.57
N THR A 6 -29.77 -21.19 13.67
CA THR A 6 -28.75 -20.18 13.38
C THR A 6 -27.72 -20.24 14.51
N ILE A 7 -26.49 -20.63 14.18
CA ILE A 7 -25.34 -20.55 15.07
C ILE A 7 -24.91 -19.07 15.08
N LEU A 8 -25.28 -18.38 16.14
CA LEU A 8 -24.74 -17.07 16.48
C LEU A 8 -23.53 -17.31 17.39
N PHE A 9 -22.31 -17.26 16.84
CA PHE A 9 -21.09 -17.27 17.64
C PHE A 9 -20.95 -15.88 18.29
N ILE A 10 -21.65 -15.67 19.40
CA ILE A 10 -21.33 -14.60 20.35
C ILE A 10 -20.25 -15.20 21.26
N PHE A 11 -19.00 -14.79 21.05
CA PHE A 11 -17.93 -15.02 22.04
C PHE A 11 -18.17 -14.04 23.21
N CYS A 12 -19.13 -14.38 24.08
CA CYS A 12 -19.22 -13.75 25.39
C CYS A 12 -18.09 -14.34 26.24
N PHE A 13 -16.96 -13.64 26.33
CA PHE A 13 -16.05 -13.84 27.45
C PHE A 13 -16.73 -13.29 28.71
N THR A 14 -17.54 -14.12 29.35
CA THR A 14 -17.96 -13.89 30.73
C THR A 14 -16.71 -13.99 31.60
N LEU A 15 -16.42 -12.92 32.33
CA LEU A 15 -15.41 -12.85 33.38
C LEU A 15 -15.75 -13.88 34.48
N THR A 16 -15.37 -15.15 34.30
CA THR A 16 -15.34 -16.12 35.38
C THR A 16 -14.02 -15.95 36.11
N HIS A 17 -14.09 -15.46 37.35
CA HIS A 17 -13.02 -15.63 38.34
C HIS A 17 -12.80 -17.14 38.58
N ILE A 18 -12.01 -17.75 37.71
CA ILE A 18 -11.32 -19.01 37.98
C ILE A 18 -9.98 -18.57 38.55
N LEU A 19 -9.67 -18.98 39.78
CA LEU A 19 -8.30 -18.97 40.28
C LEU A 19 -7.45 -19.87 39.36
N SER A 20 -6.98 -19.34 38.23
CA SER A 20 -5.90 -19.99 37.50
C SER A 20 -4.66 -19.89 38.37
N ALA A 21 -3.95 -20.99 38.57
CA ALA A 21 -2.62 -20.93 39.15
C ALA A 21 -1.81 -19.85 38.40
N GLN A 22 -1.35 -18.85 39.13
CA GLN A 22 -0.55 -17.76 38.59
C GLN A 22 0.67 -18.37 37.88
N ASP A 23 0.93 -17.97 36.62
CA ASP A 23 2.12 -18.46 35.91
C ASP A 23 3.34 -18.03 36.73
N THR A 24 4.03 -19.00 37.33
CA THR A 24 5.19 -18.76 38.20
C THR A 24 6.32 -18.03 37.47
N ASN A 25 6.27 -18.03 36.14
CA ASN A 25 7.23 -17.35 35.29
C ASN A 25 6.90 -15.87 35.04
N LEU A 26 5.68 -15.42 35.33
CA LEU A 26 5.30 -14.01 35.21
C LEU A 26 5.90 -13.22 36.39
N LYS A 27 6.77 -12.24 36.10
CA LYS A 27 7.51 -11.47 37.13
C LYS A 27 7.06 -10.03 37.29
N ILE A 28 6.49 -9.44 36.25
CA ILE A 28 5.94 -8.09 36.28
C ILE A 28 4.68 -8.12 35.43
N HIS A 29 3.57 -7.61 35.96
CA HIS A 29 2.32 -7.50 35.22
C HIS A 29 1.55 -6.23 35.59
N TYR A 30 1.35 -5.34 34.62
CA TYR A 30 0.50 -4.17 34.76
C TYR A 30 -0.66 -4.24 33.76
N ASN A 31 -1.83 -4.70 34.22
CA ASN A 31 -3.08 -4.68 33.45
C ASN A 31 -3.90 -3.40 33.64
N PHE A 32 -3.50 -2.54 34.58
CA PHE A 32 -4.10 -1.24 34.94
C PHE A 32 -5.49 -1.28 35.61
N GLU A 33 -6.09 -2.46 35.81
CA GLU A 33 -7.47 -2.61 36.30
C GLU A 33 -7.65 -2.09 37.75
N ASN A 34 -6.68 -2.39 38.61
CA ASN A 34 -6.72 -2.10 40.05
C ASN A 34 -5.97 -0.81 40.43
N THR A 35 -5.76 0.11 39.48
CA THR A 35 -5.03 1.36 39.73
C THR A 35 -5.73 2.22 40.80
N VAL A 36 -4.99 2.66 41.82
CA VAL A 36 -5.49 3.55 42.89
C VAL A 36 -4.65 4.82 42.97
N GLY A 37 -5.27 5.95 42.65
CA GLY A 37 -4.58 7.23 42.57
C GLY A 37 -3.45 7.19 41.54
N LYS A 38 -2.20 7.37 41.99
CA LYS A 38 -1.01 7.27 41.13
C LYS A 38 -0.35 5.89 41.17
N THR A 39 -0.82 4.96 41.99
CA THR A 39 -0.20 3.66 42.17
C THR A 39 -0.84 2.64 41.23
N VAL A 40 -0.02 2.00 40.40
CA VAL A 40 -0.43 0.86 39.55
C VAL A 40 0.09 -0.42 40.19
N PRO A 41 -0.78 -1.29 40.71
CA PRO A 41 -0.37 -2.56 41.31
C PRO A 41 0.31 -3.49 40.30
N ASP A 42 1.27 -4.28 40.78
CA ASP A 42 1.83 -5.41 40.04
C ASP A 42 1.01 -6.68 40.30
N GLU A 43 0.37 -7.17 39.24
CA GLU A 43 -0.54 -8.31 39.25
C GLU A 43 0.19 -9.66 39.08
N SER A 44 1.53 -9.65 38.96
CA SER A 44 2.34 -10.86 38.90
C SER A 44 2.52 -11.55 40.25
N GLY A 45 2.12 -10.89 41.34
CA GLY A 45 2.33 -11.36 42.71
C GLY A 45 3.73 -11.03 43.26
N SER A 46 4.60 -10.39 42.47
CA SER A 46 5.96 -10.04 42.88
C SER A 46 6.07 -8.72 43.68
N GLY A 47 5.00 -7.92 43.68
CA GLY A 47 4.88 -6.71 44.50
C GLY A 47 5.59 -5.48 43.93
N TYR A 48 5.93 -5.47 42.64
CA TYR A 48 6.63 -4.38 41.97
C TYR A 48 5.69 -3.23 41.56
N ASN A 49 4.96 -2.65 42.52
CA ASN A 49 3.97 -1.60 42.25
C ASN A 49 4.58 -0.34 41.61
N ALA A 50 4.07 0.02 40.43
CA ALA A 50 4.52 1.17 39.65
C ALA A 50 3.81 2.47 40.04
N THR A 51 4.28 3.60 39.50
CA THR A 51 3.73 4.93 39.78
C THR A 51 3.57 5.76 38.52
N LEU A 52 2.39 6.36 38.36
CA LEU A 52 2.06 7.28 37.26
C LEU A 52 2.77 8.62 37.47
N MET A 53 3.53 9.05 36.47
CA MET A 53 4.35 10.26 36.52
C MET A 53 3.87 11.30 35.53
N ASN A 54 4.01 12.58 35.91
CA ASN A 54 3.63 13.73 35.12
C ASN A 54 2.15 13.66 34.66
N GLN A 55 1.92 13.58 33.35
CA GLN A 55 0.60 13.55 32.72
C GLN A 55 0.02 12.13 32.56
N ALA A 56 0.74 11.09 32.99
CA ALA A 56 0.25 9.73 32.85
C ALA A 56 -0.98 9.50 33.73
N SER A 57 -1.99 8.85 33.17
CA SER A 57 -3.24 8.49 33.85
C SER A 57 -3.74 7.14 33.34
N VAL A 58 -4.62 6.50 34.10
CA VAL A 58 -5.36 5.32 33.63
C VAL A 58 -6.77 5.77 33.25
N ILE A 59 -7.21 5.39 32.05
CA ILE A 59 -8.51 5.75 31.49
C ILE A 59 -9.30 4.49 31.16
N GLU A 60 -10.63 4.59 31.19
CA GLU A 60 -11.54 3.53 30.78
C GLU A 60 -11.70 3.51 29.25
N MET A 61 -11.69 2.32 28.66
CA MET A 61 -11.87 2.08 27.23
C MET A 61 -12.71 0.82 27.03
N GLY A 62 -14.04 0.99 27.01
CA GLY A 62 -14.96 -0.14 27.00
C GLY A 62 -14.78 -1.00 28.26
N GLN A 63 -14.54 -2.28 28.06
CA GLN A 63 -14.28 -3.24 29.14
C GLN A 63 -12.85 -3.21 29.70
N TYR A 64 -11.96 -2.38 29.15
CA TYR A 64 -10.55 -2.31 29.53
C TYR A 64 -10.22 -1.03 30.30
N LYS A 65 -9.23 -1.09 31.18
CA LYS A 65 -8.48 0.09 31.62
C LYS A 65 -7.11 0.15 30.98
N VAL A 66 -6.76 1.31 30.45
CA VAL A 66 -5.50 1.51 29.71
C VAL A 66 -4.72 2.68 30.28
N LEU A 67 -3.40 2.59 30.24
CA LEU A 67 -2.49 3.69 30.56
C LEU A 67 -2.49 4.70 29.41
N SER A 68 -2.86 5.95 29.67
CA SER A 68 -2.61 7.08 28.78
C SER A 68 -1.31 7.77 29.18
N LEU A 69 -0.40 7.98 28.23
CA LEU A 69 0.84 8.75 28.45
C LEU A 69 0.63 10.28 28.33
N GLY A 70 -0.58 10.72 27.98
CA GLY A 70 -0.90 12.13 27.79
C GLY A 70 -0.18 12.78 26.60
N ASN A 71 -0.24 14.12 26.53
CA ASN A 71 0.21 14.88 25.36
C ASN A 71 1.65 15.40 25.47
N GLY A 72 2.28 15.28 26.63
CA GLY A 72 3.56 15.90 26.96
C GLY A 72 4.61 14.90 27.45
N THR A 73 4.80 14.80 28.76
CA THR A 73 5.90 14.06 29.38
C THR A 73 5.42 12.97 30.33
N GLY A 74 4.21 12.43 30.13
CA GLY A 74 3.70 11.34 30.94
C GLY A 74 4.49 10.05 30.74
N TYR A 75 4.71 9.31 31.84
CA TYR A 75 5.34 7.99 31.83
C TYR A 75 4.92 7.21 33.07
N LEU A 76 5.10 5.88 33.04
CA LEU A 76 4.95 5.02 34.21
C LEU A 76 6.33 4.66 34.76
N ASP A 77 6.53 4.81 36.06
CA ASP A 77 7.75 4.40 36.77
C ASP A 77 7.55 3.10 37.54
N MET A 78 8.18 2.02 37.07
CA MET A 78 8.17 0.69 37.70
C MET A 78 9.06 0.61 38.94
N LYS A 79 9.82 1.68 39.22
CA LYS A 79 10.74 1.85 40.36
C LYS A 79 11.93 0.89 40.31
N ALA A 80 12.87 1.12 41.23
CA ALA A 80 14.13 0.39 41.28
C ALA A 80 13.95 -1.11 41.59
N GLN A 81 12.94 -1.47 42.39
CA GLN A 81 12.70 -2.85 42.82
C GLN A 81 12.40 -3.79 41.65
N ALA A 82 11.68 -3.31 40.62
CA ALA A 82 11.43 -4.08 39.40
C ALA A 82 12.74 -4.47 38.68
N GLY A 83 13.79 -3.66 38.83
CA GLY A 83 15.09 -3.91 38.24
C GLY A 83 15.78 -5.17 38.73
N GLU A 84 15.50 -5.63 39.95
CA GLU A 84 16.04 -6.89 40.47
C GLU A 84 15.54 -8.09 39.65
N ALA A 85 14.25 -8.07 39.26
CA ALA A 85 13.69 -9.08 38.37
C ALA A 85 14.34 -9.00 36.98
N ILE A 86 14.51 -7.80 36.43
CA ILE A 86 15.13 -7.59 35.11
C ILE A 86 16.58 -8.08 35.07
N LYS A 87 17.36 -7.78 36.11
CA LYS A 87 18.74 -8.26 36.22
C LYS A 87 18.81 -9.78 36.32
N ALA A 88 17.81 -10.46 36.86
CA ALA A 88 17.83 -11.91 36.98
C ALA A 88 17.50 -12.65 35.66
N LEU A 89 17.06 -11.95 34.60
CA LEU A 89 16.55 -12.58 33.39
C LEU A 89 17.66 -13.23 32.54
N GLU A 90 17.38 -14.45 32.07
CA GLU A 90 18.22 -15.22 31.17
C GLU A 90 17.51 -15.54 29.85
N ASN A 91 16.46 -16.36 29.93
CA ASN A 91 15.48 -16.58 28.87
C ASN A 91 14.23 -15.83 29.28
N PHE A 92 13.75 -14.88 28.50
CA PHE A 92 12.68 -14.01 28.98
C PHE A 92 11.83 -13.46 27.85
N THR A 93 10.69 -12.90 28.22
CA THR A 93 9.76 -12.26 27.29
C THR A 93 9.22 -10.96 27.88
N VAL A 94 9.22 -9.88 27.12
CA VAL A 94 8.52 -8.63 27.43
C VAL A 94 7.38 -8.48 26.43
N SER A 95 6.14 -8.38 26.90
CA SER A 95 4.92 -8.28 26.08
C SER A 95 4.16 -7.01 26.46
N VAL A 96 3.69 -6.25 25.47
CA VAL A 96 2.93 -5.02 25.70
C VAL A 96 2.07 -4.66 24.50
N TYR A 97 0.91 -4.05 24.75
CA TYR A 97 0.05 -3.50 23.71
C TYR A 97 0.10 -1.98 23.76
N TYR A 98 0.04 -1.33 22.60
CA TYR A 98 0.00 0.11 22.54
C TYR A 98 -0.83 0.59 21.33
N ARG A 99 -1.36 1.81 21.43
CA ARG A 99 -2.03 2.52 20.34
C ARG A 99 -1.52 3.96 20.32
N VAL A 100 -0.87 4.32 19.22
CA VAL A 100 -0.41 5.70 18.97
C VAL A 100 -1.50 6.44 18.22
N ASP A 101 -1.82 7.66 18.66
CA ASP A 101 -2.77 8.53 17.94
C ASP A 101 -2.26 8.86 16.53
N SER A 102 -3.19 9.03 15.59
CA SER A 102 -2.92 9.39 14.19
C SER A 102 -2.06 10.65 14.04
N ASP A 103 -2.22 11.64 14.91
CA ASP A 103 -1.53 12.93 14.84
C ASP A 103 -0.27 13.01 15.72
N ALA A 104 0.10 11.91 16.38
CA ALA A 104 1.30 11.85 17.21
C ALA A 104 2.56 11.81 16.33
N SER A 105 3.54 12.65 16.65
CA SER A 105 4.87 12.57 16.04
C SER A 105 5.67 11.43 16.65
N LEU A 106 6.32 10.63 15.80
CA LEU A 106 7.37 9.67 16.17
C LEU A 106 8.71 10.03 15.52
N SER A 107 8.85 11.25 15.00
CA SER A 107 10.05 11.66 14.27
C SER A 107 11.15 12.20 15.20
N GLY A 108 12.40 11.80 14.96
CA GLY A 108 13.56 12.19 15.76
C GLY A 108 13.96 11.17 16.82
N ALA A 109 14.81 11.57 17.77
CA ALA A 109 15.31 10.70 18.84
C ALA A 109 14.30 10.54 20.00
N GLY A 110 14.32 9.38 20.67
CA GLY A 110 13.41 9.05 21.77
C GLY A 110 12.29 8.07 21.41
N TYR A 111 11.07 8.35 21.90
CA TYR A 111 9.84 7.59 21.69
C TYR A 111 9.91 6.13 22.17
N PHE A 112 10.53 5.95 23.32
CA PHE A 112 10.65 4.65 23.98
C PHE A 112 9.31 4.21 24.55
N LEU A 113 8.84 3.04 24.13
CA LEU A 113 7.67 2.40 24.73
C LEU A 113 8.03 1.89 26.12
N TRP A 114 9.20 1.28 26.27
CA TRP A 114 9.75 0.90 27.58
C TRP A 114 11.28 0.92 27.58
N SER A 115 11.85 1.13 28.77
CA SER A 115 13.29 1.10 29.00
C SER A 115 13.62 0.69 30.42
N PHE A 116 14.65 -0.14 30.59
CA PHE A 116 15.25 -0.49 31.87
C PHE A 116 16.71 -0.05 31.84
N SER A 117 17.11 0.85 32.73
CA SER A 117 18.43 1.51 32.68
C SER A 117 19.05 1.68 34.06
N THR A 118 20.38 1.63 34.12
CA THR A 118 21.15 2.00 35.31
C THR A 118 21.33 3.51 35.47
N LEU A 119 21.11 4.31 34.41
CA LEU A 119 21.30 5.76 34.40
C LEU A 119 20.10 6.49 33.79
N ALA A 120 19.83 7.72 34.28
CA ALA A 120 18.73 8.55 33.78
C ALA A 120 19.02 9.17 32.41
N ALA A 121 20.31 9.29 32.09
CA ALA A 121 20.84 9.79 30.84
C ALA A 121 22.10 8.98 30.53
N CYS A 122 21.94 7.93 29.73
CA CYS A 122 23.04 7.20 29.14
C CYS A 122 23.73 8.07 28.07
N ASP A 123 24.98 7.77 27.76
CA ASP A 123 25.75 8.44 26.72
C ASP A 123 26.40 7.43 25.78
N ALA A 124 27.33 7.89 24.95
CA ALA A 124 27.99 7.07 23.93
C ALA A 124 28.73 5.86 24.53
N THR A 125 29.24 5.99 25.75
CA THR A 125 30.20 5.05 26.36
C THR A 125 29.78 4.58 27.76
N ASN A 126 28.74 5.17 28.35
CA ASN A 126 28.31 4.90 29.71
C ASN A 126 26.79 4.66 29.81
N GLY A 127 26.42 3.77 30.73
CA GLY A 127 25.04 3.41 31.05
C GLY A 127 24.59 2.08 30.45
N GLN A 128 24.14 1.16 31.29
CA GLN A 128 23.65 -0.15 30.87
C GLN A 128 22.14 -0.10 30.74
N TYR A 129 21.59 -0.61 29.64
CA TYR A 129 20.14 -0.60 29.43
C TYR A 129 19.65 -1.67 28.47
N ILE A 130 18.36 -1.97 28.55
CA ILE A 130 17.59 -2.67 27.51
C ILE A 130 16.28 -1.91 27.27
N ALA A 131 15.95 -1.65 26.01
CA ALA A 131 14.84 -0.74 25.69
C ALA A 131 14.25 -0.97 24.30
N TYR A 132 12.95 -0.71 24.15
CA TYR A 132 12.23 -0.72 22.87
C TYR A 132 11.63 0.64 22.54
N ARG A 133 11.83 1.12 21.31
CA ARG A 133 11.32 2.41 20.82
C ARG A 133 10.53 2.32 19.52
N LEU A 134 9.55 3.22 19.37
CA LEU A 134 8.54 3.18 18.31
C LEU A 134 8.92 3.91 17.02
N ASN A 135 9.81 4.90 17.08
CA ASN A 135 10.23 5.67 15.88
C ASN A 135 10.96 4.84 14.83
N ALA A 136 11.56 3.72 15.25
CA ALA A 136 12.32 2.82 14.40
C ALA A 136 11.93 1.35 14.61
N GLN A 137 10.99 1.08 15.53
CA GLN A 137 10.63 -0.25 16.02
C GLN A 137 11.88 -1.08 16.34
N ARG A 138 12.66 -0.55 17.29
CA ARG A 138 13.99 -1.07 17.62
C ARG A 138 14.05 -1.54 19.05
N ILE A 139 14.48 -2.79 19.23
CA ILE A 139 14.92 -3.35 20.51
C ILE A 139 16.45 -3.29 20.56
N ALA A 140 17.00 -2.86 21.69
CA ALA A 140 18.44 -2.92 21.92
C ALA A 140 18.79 -3.21 23.38
N SER A 141 19.87 -3.95 23.58
CA SER A 141 20.57 -4.12 24.85
C SER A 141 21.97 -3.50 24.73
N SER A 142 22.37 -2.71 25.72
CA SER A 142 23.71 -2.14 25.82
C SER A 142 24.35 -2.49 27.17
N PRO A 143 25.54 -3.13 27.15
CA PRO A 143 26.39 -3.30 28.33
C PRO A 143 27.06 -2.02 28.84
N GLY A 144 27.06 -0.91 28.08
CA GLY A 144 27.81 0.30 28.46
C GLY A 144 27.75 1.42 27.42
N GLY A 145 26.61 2.09 27.30
CA GLY A 145 26.41 3.24 26.41
C GLY A 145 25.97 2.89 24.99
N PHE A 146 25.43 3.86 24.26
CA PHE A 146 24.79 3.59 22.97
C PHE A 146 25.76 3.13 21.86
N SER A 147 27.07 3.36 22.00
CA SER A 147 28.07 2.85 21.04
C SER A 147 28.31 1.33 21.18
N ASN A 148 27.79 0.71 22.23
CA ASN A 148 27.97 -0.72 22.54
C ASN A 148 26.65 -1.51 22.44
N GLU A 149 25.64 -0.98 21.75
CA GLU A 149 24.36 -1.64 21.57
C GLU A 149 24.44 -2.85 20.64
N VAL A 150 23.76 -3.92 21.05
CA VAL A 150 23.33 -5.01 20.18
C VAL A 150 21.82 -4.96 20.11
N GLY A 151 21.24 -5.07 18.92
CA GLY A 151 19.81 -4.94 18.76
C GLY A 151 19.30 -5.25 17.36
N TYR A 152 17.98 -5.30 17.25
CA TYR A 152 17.26 -5.46 16.00
C TYR A 152 16.37 -4.24 15.75
N GLN A 153 16.31 -3.79 14.50
CA GLN A 153 15.53 -2.63 14.06
C GLN A 153 14.76 -3.00 12.79
N VAL A 154 13.47 -2.67 12.75
CA VAL A 154 12.66 -2.78 11.52
C VAL A 154 13.00 -1.66 10.54
N GLY A 155 13.20 -0.43 11.02
CA GLY A 155 13.65 0.70 10.19
C GLY A 155 12.60 1.76 9.90
N SER A 156 11.36 1.54 10.35
CA SER A 156 10.20 2.41 10.14
C SER A 156 9.56 2.84 11.47
N GLU A 157 8.85 3.97 11.45
CA GLU A 157 7.93 4.34 12.54
C GLU A 157 6.86 3.26 12.72
N SER A 158 6.44 3.03 13.96
CA SER A 158 5.28 2.19 14.25
C SER A 158 4.02 2.73 13.57
N ALA A 159 3.17 1.82 13.11
CA ALA A 159 1.82 2.15 12.70
C ALA A 159 1.04 2.87 13.82
N LYS A 160 0.12 3.75 13.41
CA LYS A 160 -0.73 4.59 14.26
C LYS A 160 -2.20 4.22 14.02
N ASN A 161 -3.09 4.70 14.88
CA ASN A 161 -4.53 4.52 14.77
C ASN A 161 -5.02 3.06 14.84
N SER A 162 -4.20 2.15 15.37
CA SER A 162 -4.54 0.75 15.67
C SER A 162 -3.85 0.31 16.95
N TRP A 163 -4.47 -0.60 17.71
CA TRP A 163 -3.77 -1.34 18.76
C TRP A 163 -2.78 -2.31 18.14
N ILE A 164 -1.57 -2.31 18.67
CA ILE A 164 -0.44 -3.14 18.24
C ILE A 164 0.07 -3.90 19.45
N HIS A 165 0.25 -5.20 19.30
CA HIS A 165 0.99 -6.02 20.25
C HIS A 165 2.46 -6.06 19.83
N VAL A 166 3.36 -5.68 20.73
CA VAL A 166 4.78 -5.92 20.54
C VAL A 166 5.29 -6.83 21.63
N LEU A 167 6.10 -7.80 21.21
CA LEU A 167 6.69 -8.77 22.11
C LEU A 167 8.15 -8.97 21.76
N TYR A 168 9.02 -8.78 22.75
CA TYR A 168 10.42 -9.14 22.67
C TYR A 168 10.65 -10.42 23.44
N ARG A 169 11.23 -11.43 22.78
CA ARG A 169 11.57 -12.72 23.36
C ARG A 169 13.07 -12.93 23.24
N GLN A 170 13.73 -13.38 24.30
CA GLN A 170 15.13 -13.78 24.24
C GLN A 170 15.30 -15.19 24.77
N SER A 171 15.99 -16.04 24.00
CA SER A 171 16.40 -17.38 24.42
C SER A 171 17.90 -17.54 24.20
N GLY A 172 18.66 -17.67 25.29
CA GLY A 172 20.11 -17.55 25.25
C GLY A 172 20.56 -16.22 24.65
N GLY A 173 21.49 -16.29 23.69
CA GLY A 173 21.95 -15.13 22.92
C GLY A 173 21.06 -14.75 21.72
N ILE A 174 19.89 -15.35 21.54
CA ILE A 174 19.00 -15.05 20.41
C ILE A 174 17.84 -14.19 20.88
N GLY A 175 17.82 -12.93 20.44
CA GLY A 175 16.68 -12.02 20.61
C GLY A 175 15.75 -12.07 19.39
N SER A 176 14.45 -12.11 19.63
CA SER A 176 13.40 -12.17 18.62
C SER A 176 12.36 -11.07 18.89
N LEU A 177 12.09 -10.23 17.90
CA LEU A 177 11.04 -9.22 17.98
C LEU A 177 9.81 -9.71 17.23
N TYR A 178 8.64 -9.66 17.88
CA TYR A 178 7.35 -9.99 17.30
C TYR A 178 6.45 -8.74 17.31
N ILE A 179 5.71 -8.54 16.23
CA ILE A 179 4.71 -7.49 16.08
C ILE A 179 3.42 -8.17 15.65
N ASN A 180 2.34 -7.99 16.41
CA ASN A 180 1.04 -8.65 16.22
C ASN A 180 1.19 -10.17 16.04
N GLY A 181 1.98 -10.80 16.92
CA GLY A 181 2.23 -12.24 16.90
C GLY A 181 3.12 -12.74 15.77
N THR A 182 3.49 -11.89 14.81
CA THR A 182 4.35 -12.24 13.68
C THR A 182 5.80 -11.89 13.98
N LEU A 183 6.73 -12.81 13.70
CA LEU A 183 8.16 -12.57 13.86
C LEU A 183 8.63 -11.47 12.90
N ALA A 184 9.03 -10.33 13.45
CA ALA A 184 9.59 -9.21 12.69
C ALA A 184 11.08 -9.44 12.36
N GLY A 185 11.81 -10.16 13.22
CA GLY A 185 13.20 -10.53 12.97
C GLY A 185 13.93 -11.02 14.21
N ASN A 186 15.18 -11.45 14.00
CA ASN A 186 16.06 -11.96 15.04
C ASN A 186 17.39 -11.20 15.10
N VAL A 187 18.01 -11.21 16.26
CA VAL A 187 19.39 -10.77 16.50
C VAL A 187 20.13 -11.86 17.26
N ASN A 188 21.31 -12.21 16.75
CA ASN A 188 22.22 -13.18 17.37
C ASN A 188 23.19 -12.45 18.33
N ALA A 189 23.74 -13.20 19.29
CA ALA A 189 24.68 -12.68 20.29
C ALA A 189 24.13 -11.50 21.11
N MET A 190 22.82 -11.50 21.35
CA MET A 190 22.16 -10.51 22.20
C MET A 190 22.63 -10.65 23.65
N PRO A 191 23.14 -9.60 24.31
CA PRO A 191 23.56 -9.64 25.70
C PRO A 191 22.41 -10.07 26.62
N GLN A 192 22.68 -10.99 27.55
CA GLN A 192 21.70 -11.46 28.53
C GLN A 192 21.71 -10.56 29.77
N PRO A 193 20.55 -10.07 30.25
CA PRO A 193 20.48 -9.16 31.39
C PRO A 193 21.25 -9.62 32.63
N LYS A 194 21.20 -10.92 32.96
CA LYS A 194 21.94 -11.53 34.07
C LYS A 194 23.46 -11.32 34.03
N ASP A 195 24.03 -11.22 32.84
CA ASP A 195 25.48 -11.19 32.64
C ASP A 195 25.98 -9.76 32.44
N PHE A 196 25.23 -8.92 31.70
CA PHE A 196 25.72 -7.58 31.38
C PHE A 196 25.33 -6.51 32.40
N PHE A 197 24.20 -6.64 33.13
CA PHE A 197 23.88 -5.70 34.19
C PHE A 197 24.77 -5.93 35.42
N SER A 198 25.75 -5.05 35.62
CA SER A 198 26.63 -5.06 36.79
C SER A 198 25.87 -4.78 38.10
N LYS A 199 24.78 -4.00 38.01
CA LYS A 199 23.83 -3.68 39.09
C LYS A 199 22.42 -3.67 38.52
N ALA A 200 21.42 -3.92 39.36
CA ALA A 200 20.03 -3.87 38.93
C ALA A 200 19.70 -2.49 38.35
N PRO A 201 19.02 -2.40 37.19
CA PRO A 201 18.59 -1.11 36.64
C PRO A 201 17.61 -0.45 37.61
N THR A 202 17.92 0.77 38.03
CA THR A 202 17.09 1.50 39.01
C THR A 202 16.00 2.34 38.36
N LEU A 203 16.08 2.53 37.04
CA LEU A 203 15.22 3.41 36.25
C LEU A 203 14.49 2.61 35.17
N ASN A 204 13.24 2.29 35.47
CA ASN A 204 12.46 1.29 34.76
C ASN A 204 11.14 1.93 34.34
N TRP A 205 10.99 2.29 33.06
CA TRP A 205 9.93 3.18 32.60
C TRP A 205 9.14 2.63 31.42
N ILE A 206 7.86 3.01 31.35
CA ILE A 206 7.02 2.94 30.14
C ILE A 206 6.79 4.38 29.65
N GLY A 207 7.14 4.68 28.41
CA GLY A 207 6.90 5.99 27.76
C GLY A 207 8.03 7.02 27.86
N ARG A 208 9.17 6.67 28.48
CA ARG A 208 10.31 7.58 28.70
C ARG A 208 11.64 6.95 28.29
N ALA A 209 12.50 7.74 27.66
CA ALA A 209 13.86 7.36 27.28
C ALA A 209 14.87 7.54 28.44
N PRO A 210 15.93 6.71 28.52
CA PRO A 210 17.06 6.94 29.42
C PRO A 210 18.10 7.89 28.80
N PHE A 211 17.67 8.92 28.06
CA PHE A 211 18.54 9.90 27.41
C PHE A 211 17.98 11.31 27.62
N SER A 212 18.84 12.27 27.94
CA SER A 212 18.42 13.63 28.34
C SER A 212 17.82 14.46 27.20
N ALA A 213 18.26 14.22 25.96
CA ALA A 213 17.82 14.96 24.77
C ALA A 213 16.65 14.29 24.03
N ASP A 214 16.23 13.11 24.47
CA ASP A 214 15.26 12.28 23.76
C ASP A 214 13.81 12.66 24.07
N SER A 215 12.95 12.51 23.07
CA SER A 215 11.52 12.78 23.22
C SER A 215 10.81 11.69 24.02
N TYR A 216 9.87 12.11 24.87
CA TYR A 216 8.89 11.23 25.51
C TYR A 216 7.93 10.66 24.47
N LEU A 217 7.39 9.48 24.76
CA LEU A 217 6.29 8.93 23.97
C LEU A 217 4.99 9.64 24.37
N LYS A 218 4.32 10.26 23.40
CA LYS A 218 3.14 11.10 23.59
C LYS A 218 1.93 10.50 22.88
N LYS A 219 0.73 10.92 23.29
CA LYS A 219 -0.55 10.55 22.64
C LYS A 219 -0.63 9.05 22.36
N THR A 220 -0.20 8.27 23.34
CA THR A 220 -0.10 6.83 23.23
C THR A 220 -0.79 6.21 24.42
N MET A 221 -1.68 5.27 24.13
CA MET A 221 -2.24 4.38 25.13
C MET A 221 -1.43 3.09 25.18
N VAL A 222 -1.31 2.52 26.38
CA VAL A 222 -0.59 1.28 26.65
C VAL A 222 -1.52 0.36 27.44
N TYR A 223 -1.55 -0.92 27.08
CA TYR A 223 -2.31 -1.94 27.77
C TYR A 223 -1.42 -3.15 28.06
N ASP A 224 -1.68 -3.79 29.20
CA ASP A 224 -1.19 -5.11 29.58
C ASP A 224 0.33 -5.32 29.35
N PHE A 225 1.14 -4.66 30.19
CA PHE A 225 2.60 -4.81 30.19
C PHE A 225 3.01 -6.02 31.02
N ARG A 226 3.74 -6.97 30.42
CA ARG A 226 4.17 -8.21 31.07
C ARG A 226 5.64 -8.48 30.88
N VAL A 227 6.30 -9.01 31.92
CA VAL A 227 7.64 -9.58 31.85
C VAL A 227 7.62 -11.01 32.38
N TYR A 228 8.07 -11.95 31.57
CA TYR A 228 8.20 -13.37 31.91
C TYR A 228 9.68 -13.76 32.03
N ASP A 229 10.06 -14.59 33.00
CA ASP A 229 11.39 -15.23 33.10
C ASP A 229 11.51 -16.52 32.28
N LYS A 230 10.68 -16.65 31.24
CA LYS A 230 10.78 -17.66 30.19
C LYS A 230 10.68 -17.04 28.80
N ALA A 231 11.27 -17.71 27.82
CA ALA A 231 11.03 -17.43 26.41
C ALA A 231 9.72 -18.11 26.00
N LEU A 232 8.65 -17.33 25.75
CA LEU A 232 7.34 -17.88 25.38
C LEU A 232 7.41 -18.67 24.06
N SER A 233 6.54 -19.67 23.93
CA SER A 233 6.30 -20.42 22.70
C SER A 233 5.59 -19.56 21.64
N THR A 234 5.61 -20.00 20.38
CA THR A 234 4.91 -19.29 19.29
C THR A 234 3.39 -19.31 19.51
N GLU A 235 2.86 -20.40 20.09
CA GLU A 235 1.46 -20.53 20.44
C GLU A 235 1.05 -19.50 21.50
N GLU A 236 1.80 -19.39 22.61
CA GLU A 236 1.56 -18.37 23.65
C GLU A 236 1.66 -16.94 23.10
N ILE A 237 2.58 -16.68 22.17
CA ILE A 237 2.69 -15.38 21.48
C ILE A 237 1.45 -15.10 20.64
N GLY A 238 0.96 -16.11 19.91
CA GLY A 238 -0.26 -16.02 19.11
C GLY A 238 -1.48 -15.68 19.96
N GLU A 239 -1.66 -16.37 21.09
CA GLU A 239 -2.75 -16.14 22.05
C GLU A 239 -2.76 -14.71 22.60
N LEU A 240 -1.59 -14.18 22.97
CA LEU A 240 -1.47 -12.78 23.39
C LEU A 240 -1.85 -11.84 22.23
N SER A 241 -1.25 -12.02 21.06
CA SER A 241 -1.47 -11.08 19.95
C SER A 241 -2.92 -10.97 19.49
N ALA A 242 -3.74 -12.02 19.67
CA ALA A 242 -5.15 -12.05 19.29
C ALA A 242 -5.99 -10.97 20.00
N VAL A 243 -5.57 -10.54 21.20
CA VAL A 243 -6.25 -9.51 22.01
C VAL A 243 -6.30 -8.15 21.31
N THR A 244 -5.42 -7.88 20.34
CA THR A 244 -5.42 -6.63 19.56
C THR A 244 -6.73 -6.38 18.82
N THR A 245 -7.42 -7.44 18.38
CA THR A 245 -8.71 -7.33 17.69
C THR A 245 -9.77 -6.78 18.65
N ASP A 246 -9.85 -7.35 19.86
CA ASP A 246 -10.82 -6.93 20.87
C ASP A 246 -10.52 -5.53 21.42
N LEU A 247 -9.24 -5.17 21.57
CA LEU A 247 -8.83 -3.82 21.95
C LEU A 247 -9.24 -2.78 20.89
N ASN A 248 -9.07 -3.08 19.60
CA ASN A 248 -9.55 -2.21 18.52
C ASN A 248 -11.07 -2.11 18.51
N HIS A 249 -11.77 -3.22 18.72
CA HIS A 249 -13.23 -3.21 18.83
C HIS A 249 -13.70 -2.37 20.02
N ALA A 250 -13.12 -2.56 21.20
CA ALA A 250 -13.47 -1.81 22.41
C ALA A 250 -13.13 -0.31 22.29
N TYR A 251 -12.03 0.04 21.61
CA TYR A 251 -11.70 1.44 21.33
C TYR A 251 -12.79 2.13 20.49
N ASN A 252 -13.37 1.43 19.51
CA ASN A 252 -14.36 1.99 18.58
C ASN A 252 -15.82 1.84 19.03
N TYR A 253 -16.14 0.77 19.75
CA TYR A 253 -17.52 0.32 20.04
C TYR A 253 -17.70 -0.18 21.47
N GLY A 254 -16.78 0.13 22.38
CA GLY A 254 -16.88 -0.26 23.79
C GLY A 254 -18.01 0.47 24.51
N THR A 255 -17.66 1.37 25.43
CA THR A 255 -18.67 2.17 26.13
C THR A 255 -19.26 3.17 25.14
N VAL A 256 -20.57 3.06 24.88
CA VAL A 256 -21.29 3.95 23.98
C VAL A 256 -21.12 5.40 24.42
N GLY A 257 -20.67 6.25 23.50
CA GLY A 257 -20.43 7.67 23.76
C GLY A 257 -21.67 8.54 23.63
N ASN A 258 -21.46 9.86 23.71
CA ASN A 258 -22.52 10.85 23.61
C ASN A 258 -22.62 11.42 22.18
N PHE A 259 -23.68 11.03 21.48
CA PHE A 259 -23.95 11.46 20.10
C PHE A 259 -24.54 12.88 19.97
N THR A 260 -24.81 13.60 21.06
CA THR A 260 -25.53 14.89 21.03
C THR A 260 -24.86 15.90 20.08
N GLN A 261 -23.53 16.04 20.16
CA GLN A 261 -22.81 16.99 19.32
C GLN A 261 -22.75 16.53 17.86
N LEU A 262 -22.54 15.24 17.61
CA LEU A 262 -22.55 14.68 16.26
C LEU A 262 -23.90 14.87 15.59
N ASN A 263 -25.00 14.58 16.29
CA ASN A 263 -26.36 14.85 15.81
C ASN A 263 -26.58 16.33 15.49
N THR A 264 -26.11 17.23 16.36
CA THR A 264 -26.24 18.67 16.15
C THR A 264 -25.49 19.13 14.90
N ASP A 265 -24.23 18.73 14.75
CA ASP A 265 -23.43 19.07 13.56
C ASP A 265 -23.97 18.39 12.29
N LEU A 266 -24.51 17.18 12.39
CA LEU A 266 -25.13 16.46 11.29
C LEU A 266 -26.40 17.16 10.78
N ILE A 267 -27.23 17.69 11.67
CA ILE A 267 -28.38 18.55 11.29
C ILE A 267 -27.88 19.80 10.56
N VAL A 268 -26.84 20.45 11.07
CA VAL A 268 -26.24 21.61 10.41
C VAL A 268 -25.75 21.25 9.01
N CYS A 269 -25.00 20.16 8.86
CA CYS A 269 -24.46 19.72 7.56
C CYS A 269 -25.57 19.35 6.58
N ASN A 270 -26.59 18.60 7.03
CA ASN A 270 -27.78 18.29 6.24
C ASN A 270 -28.51 19.55 5.75
N ASN A 271 -28.63 20.57 6.60
CA ASN A 271 -29.26 21.84 6.20
C ASN A 271 -28.35 22.62 5.23
N THR A 272 -27.03 22.61 5.44
CA THR A 272 -26.05 23.24 4.54
C THR A 272 -26.12 22.65 3.14
N ILE A 273 -26.07 21.32 3.01
CA ILE A 273 -26.08 20.67 1.68
C ILE A 273 -27.43 20.83 0.98
N LYS A 274 -28.55 20.80 1.72
CA LYS A 274 -29.91 21.00 1.16
C LYS A 274 -30.19 22.43 0.71
N SER A 275 -29.57 23.42 1.34
CA SER A 275 -29.76 24.85 1.01
C SER A 275 -28.75 25.38 -0.02
N ALA A 276 -27.71 24.61 -0.32
CA ALA A 276 -26.73 24.98 -1.34
C ALA A 276 -27.31 24.85 -2.75
N SER A 277 -27.14 25.89 -3.57
CA SER A 277 -27.44 25.80 -5.00
C SER A 277 -26.38 24.93 -5.68
N ARG A 278 -26.79 23.97 -6.50
CA ARG A 278 -25.85 23.15 -7.28
C ARG A 278 -25.05 23.98 -8.29
N ASP A 279 -25.54 25.15 -8.69
CA ASP A 279 -24.82 26.06 -9.59
C ASP A 279 -23.66 26.81 -8.90
N ASP A 280 -23.65 26.86 -7.56
CA ASP A 280 -22.65 27.58 -6.77
C ASP A 280 -21.43 26.72 -6.41
N TYR A 281 -21.44 25.41 -6.63
CA TYR A 281 -20.37 24.49 -6.20
C TYR A 281 -20.08 23.42 -7.27
N PRO A 282 -18.86 22.84 -7.31
CA PRO A 282 -18.57 21.65 -8.09
C PRO A 282 -19.38 20.44 -7.62
N GLU A 283 -19.82 19.57 -8.54
CA GLU A 283 -20.59 18.35 -8.20
C GLU A 283 -19.84 17.44 -7.21
N ILE A 284 -18.51 17.34 -7.33
CA ILE A 284 -17.68 16.54 -6.42
C ILE A 284 -17.76 17.03 -4.96
N ALA A 285 -17.92 18.34 -4.75
CA ALA A 285 -18.07 18.88 -3.40
C ALA A 285 -19.37 18.40 -2.75
N PHE A 286 -20.46 18.27 -3.54
CA PHE A 286 -21.71 17.68 -3.04
C PHE A 286 -21.55 16.19 -2.72
N ILE A 287 -20.83 15.43 -3.55
CA ILE A 287 -20.60 13.99 -3.32
C ILE A 287 -19.80 13.79 -2.02
N GLU A 288 -18.64 14.42 -1.88
CA GLU A 288 -17.78 14.24 -0.70
C GLU A 288 -18.45 14.72 0.58
N PHE A 289 -19.19 15.83 0.51
CA PHE A 289 -19.92 16.33 1.68
C PHE A 289 -21.10 15.44 2.03
N GLN A 290 -21.81 14.88 1.03
CA GLN A 290 -22.88 13.90 1.25
C GLN A 290 -22.32 12.60 1.85
N ASP A 291 -21.17 12.11 1.37
CA ASP A 291 -20.54 10.90 1.91
C ASP A 291 -20.17 11.07 3.40
N ALA A 292 -19.64 12.24 3.78
CA ALA A 292 -19.34 12.53 5.18
C ALA A 292 -20.61 12.62 6.05
N ILE A 293 -21.70 13.17 5.50
CA ILE A 293 -23.02 13.19 6.14
C ILE A 293 -23.55 11.77 6.30
N ASP A 294 -23.48 10.94 5.27
CA ASP A 294 -23.99 9.56 5.27
C ASP A 294 -23.19 8.68 6.23
N HIS A 295 -21.86 8.85 6.29
CA HIS A 295 -21.01 8.16 7.27
C HIS A 295 -21.38 8.54 8.71
N ALA A 296 -21.52 9.84 8.99
CA ALA A 296 -21.93 10.32 10.30
C ALA A 296 -23.37 9.87 10.66
N GLN A 297 -24.27 9.82 9.69
CA GLN A 297 -25.64 9.33 9.86
C GLN A 297 -25.66 7.83 10.17
N ALA A 298 -24.89 7.02 9.44
CA ALA A 298 -24.77 5.60 9.70
C ALA A 298 -24.27 5.33 11.13
N LEU A 299 -23.27 6.08 11.60
CA LEU A 299 -22.77 5.96 12.97
C LEU A 299 -23.83 6.32 14.03
N VAL A 300 -24.59 7.40 13.78
CA VAL A 300 -25.72 7.82 14.63
C VAL A 300 -26.80 6.75 14.65
N ASP A 301 -27.15 6.17 13.50
CA ASP A 301 -28.20 5.17 13.37
C ASP A 301 -27.83 3.86 14.06
N GLU A 302 -26.54 3.47 14.01
CA GLU A 302 -26.02 2.33 14.74
C GLU A 302 -26.09 2.53 16.26
N ASN A 303 -25.87 3.76 16.73
CA ASN A 303 -25.92 4.19 18.14
C ASN A 303 -25.12 3.30 19.09
N LYS A 304 -23.96 2.81 18.63
CA LYS A 304 -23.07 1.87 19.35
C LYS A 304 -21.63 2.35 19.46
N ALA A 305 -21.27 3.46 18.81
CA ALA A 305 -19.91 3.96 18.77
C ALA A 305 -19.46 4.51 20.13
N SER A 306 -18.16 4.35 20.42
CA SER A 306 -17.51 4.98 21.56
C SER A 306 -17.33 6.48 21.35
N GLN A 307 -17.03 7.22 22.43
CA GLN A 307 -16.76 8.65 22.32
C GLN A 307 -15.58 8.96 21.38
N ASN A 308 -14.56 8.11 21.32
CA ASN A 308 -13.41 8.31 20.43
C ASN A 308 -13.82 8.27 18.95
N LEU A 309 -14.61 7.27 18.55
CA LEU A 309 -15.07 7.15 17.18
C LEU A 309 -16.07 8.27 16.83
N ILE A 310 -16.90 8.68 17.79
CA ILE A 310 -17.79 9.85 17.64
C ILE A 310 -16.96 11.12 17.40
N ASP A 311 -15.94 11.38 18.22
CA ASP A 311 -15.11 12.58 18.12
C ASP A 311 -14.33 12.61 16.80
N GLN A 312 -13.82 11.46 16.36
CA GLN A 312 -13.18 11.32 15.05
C GLN A 312 -14.17 11.65 13.92
N THR A 313 -15.34 11.01 13.93
CA THR A 313 -16.38 11.22 12.90
C THR A 313 -16.88 12.67 12.89
N LEU A 314 -16.99 13.30 14.07
CA LEU A 314 -17.34 14.71 14.21
C LEU A 314 -16.27 15.62 13.60
N SER A 315 -14.99 15.31 13.80
CA SER A 315 -13.86 16.04 13.19
C SER A 315 -13.90 15.92 11.66
N GLU A 316 -14.12 14.72 11.14
CA GLU A 316 -14.26 14.43 9.70
C GLU A 316 -15.43 15.19 9.09
N LEU A 317 -16.62 15.11 9.71
CA LEU A 317 -17.83 15.82 9.27
C LEU A 317 -17.63 17.34 9.24
N ARG A 318 -16.97 17.91 10.26
CA ARG A 318 -16.65 19.34 10.32
C ARG A 318 -15.65 19.75 9.24
N SER A 319 -14.68 18.90 8.96
CA SER A 319 -13.68 19.11 7.92
C SER A 319 -14.33 19.10 6.54
N ALA A 320 -15.22 18.13 6.28
CA ALA A 320 -16.01 18.05 5.05
C ALA A 320 -16.91 19.28 4.86
N ARG A 321 -17.61 19.73 5.91
CA ARG A 321 -18.40 20.98 5.84
C ARG A 321 -17.53 22.21 5.52
N SER A 322 -16.34 22.28 6.11
CA SER A 322 -15.38 23.36 5.86
C SER A 322 -14.92 23.34 4.39
N ALA A 323 -14.52 22.16 3.88
CA ALA A 323 -14.13 21.97 2.49
C ALA A 323 -15.27 22.33 1.52
N PHE A 324 -16.49 21.84 1.78
CA PHE A 324 -17.68 22.19 1.02
C PHE A 324 -17.89 23.70 0.97
N SER A 325 -17.80 24.39 2.12
CA SER A 325 -17.95 25.85 2.19
C SER A 325 -16.88 26.60 1.39
N LEU A 326 -15.65 26.11 1.39
CA LEU A 326 -14.53 26.67 0.61
C LEU A 326 -14.69 26.43 -0.91
N ALA A 327 -15.41 25.38 -1.31
CA ALA A 327 -15.68 25.07 -2.71
C ALA A 327 -16.73 25.99 -3.35
N ARG A 328 -17.39 26.86 -2.58
CA ARG A 328 -18.38 27.80 -3.11
C ARG A 328 -17.75 28.78 -4.09
N GLY A 329 -18.36 28.93 -5.26
CA GLY A 329 -17.89 29.79 -6.34
C GLY A 329 -16.67 29.24 -7.08
N VAL A 330 -16.15 28.08 -6.66
CA VAL A 330 -15.17 27.33 -7.43
C VAL A 330 -15.91 26.77 -8.63
N LYS A 331 -15.66 27.35 -9.80
CA LYS A 331 -16.15 26.79 -11.06
C LYS A 331 -15.09 25.83 -11.57
N PHE A 332 -15.37 24.54 -11.42
CA PHE A 332 -14.84 23.59 -12.39
C PHE A 332 -15.61 23.83 -13.68
N GLU A 333 -14.92 24.28 -14.72
CA GLU A 333 -15.40 24.14 -16.09
C GLU A 333 -15.02 22.71 -16.50
N PRO A 334 -15.89 21.69 -16.33
CA PRO A 334 -15.64 20.43 -16.97
C PRO A 334 -15.56 20.73 -18.46
N LYS A 335 -14.37 20.57 -19.05
CA LYS A 335 -14.27 20.49 -20.51
C LYS A 335 -15.34 19.49 -20.95
N PRO A 336 -16.22 19.83 -21.91
CA PRO A 336 -17.29 18.95 -22.32
C PRO A 336 -16.69 17.58 -22.64
N MET A 337 -17.05 16.57 -21.86
CA MET A 337 -16.75 15.19 -22.18
C MET A 337 -17.46 14.89 -23.51
N PRO A 338 -16.74 14.52 -24.57
CA PRO A 338 -17.39 14.19 -25.83
C PRO A 338 -18.30 12.97 -25.65
N ALA A 339 -19.27 12.86 -26.57
CA ALA A 339 -20.40 11.94 -26.48
C ALA A 339 -20.01 10.53 -26.03
N LEU A 340 -20.64 10.06 -24.94
CA LEU A 340 -20.54 8.68 -24.47
C LEU A 340 -21.01 7.73 -25.56
N HIS A 341 -20.18 6.75 -25.94
CA HIS A 341 -20.59 5.69 -26.86
C HIS A 341 -21.45 4.65 -26.13
N THR A 342 -22.74 4.92 -25.92
CA THR A 342 -23.63 4.03 -25.14
C THR A 342 -24.01 2.72 -25.83
N ASN A 343 -23.68 2.56 -27.12
CA ASN A 343 -24.07 1.40 -27.95
C ASN A 343 -22.88 0.56 -28.45
N LYS A 344 -21.66 0.74 -27.91
CA LYS A 344 -20.48 -0.02 -28.31
C LYS A 344 -20.41 -1.32 -27.49
N GLY A 345 -20.61 -2.47 -28.13
CA GLY A 345 -20.29 -3.77 -27.52
C GLY A 345 -18.77 -3.99 -27.48
N PHE A 346 -18.30 -4.78 -26.52
CA PHE A 346 -16.88 -5.13 -26.40
C PHE A 346 -16.52 -6.32 -27.29
N LYS A 347 -15.29 -6.28 -27.83
CA LYS A 347 -14.67 -7.43 -28.51
C LYS A 347 -13.97 -8.31 -27.48
N HIS A 348 -14.07 -9.62 -27.70
CA HIS A 348 -13.65 -10.63 -26.76
C HIS A 348 -12.99 -11.85 -27.44
N PRO A 349 -11.85 -12.35 -26.93
CA PRO A 349 -10.96 -11.60 -26.03
C PRO A 349 -10.54 -10.28 -26.69
N GLY A 350 -10.46 -9.19 -25.92
CA GLY A 350 -10.13 -7.89 -26.49
C GLY A 350 -9.48 -6.89 -25.56
N ALA A 351 -8.95 -7.32 -24.42
CA ALA A 351 -8.00 -6.53 -23.64
C ALA A 351 -6.64 -6.53 -24.34
N LEU A 352 -5.58 -7.16 -23.78
CA LEU A 352 -4.25 -7.12 -24.41
C LEU A 352 -4.14 -7.98 -25.69
N HIS A 353 -4.91 -9.06 -25.79
CA HIS A 353 -4.91 -9.99 -26.93
C HIS A 353 -6.27 -10.12 -27.56
N THR A 354 -6.28 -10.43 -28.85
CA THR A 354 -7.46 -10.77 -29.65
C THR A 354 -7.49 -12.25 -30.02
N GLN A 355 -8.64 -12.75 -30.52
CA GLN A 355 -8.70 -14.12 -31.03
C GLN A 355 -7.80 -14.28 -32.26
N GLU A 356 -7.74 -13.26 -33.12
CA GLU A 356 -6.90 -13.22 -34.31
C GLU A 356 -5.39 -13.32 -33.97
N ASP A 357 -4.96 -12.83 -32.81
CA ASP A 357 -3.58 -13.01 -32.34
C ASP A 357 -3.27 -14.47 -32.07
N PHE A 358 -4.17 -15.20 -31.40
CA PHE A 358 -3.97 -16.62 -31.12
C PHE A 358 -4.07 -17.49 -32.36
N ASP A 359 -4.97 -17.17 -33.28
CA ASP A 359 -5.09 -17.87 -34.56
C ASP A 359 -3.81 -17.70 -35.38
N ARG A 360 -3.24 -16.48 -35.39
CA ARG A 360 -1.94 -16.20 -36.02
C ARG A 360 -0.79 -16.95 -35.36
N ILE A 361 -0.73 -17.00 -34.03
CA ILE A 361 0.30 -17.75 -33.30
C ILE A 361 0.23 -19.24 -33.65
N LYS A 362 -0.97 -19.84 -33.66
CA LYS A 362 -1.16 -21.25 -34.02
C LYS A 362 -0.72 -21.54 -35.44
N ALA A 363 -1.12 -20.70 -36.40
CA ALA A 363 -0.72 -20.86 -37.79
C ALA A 363 0.81 -20.78 -37.97
N LEU A 364 1.49 -19.89 -37.24
CA LEU A 364 2.96 -19.77 -37.27
C LEU A 364 3.65 -20.99 -36.63
N LEU A 365 3.09 -21.55 -35.55
CA LEU A 365 3.59 -22.79 -34.95
C LEU A 365 3.41 -23.98 -35.88
N GLU A 366 2.25 -24.12 -36.53
CA GLU A 366 1.99 -25.17 -37.52
C GLU A 366 2.91 -25.06 -38.74
N ALA A 367 3.24 -23.82 -39.16
CA ALA A 367 4.20 -23.56 -40.23
C ALA A 367 5.68 -23.76 -39.81
N GLY A 368 5.95 -24.01 -38.52
CA GLY A 368 7.31 -24.18 -38.00
C GLY A 368 8.12 -22.89 -37.95
N ASP A 369 7.48 -21.74 -37.72
CA ASP A 369 8.18 -20.47 -37.57
C ASP A 369 9.20 -20.55 -36.41
N PRO A 370 10.50 -20.30 -36.65
CA PRO A 370 11.53 -20.52 -35.65
C PRO A 370 11.43 -19.54 -34.47
N THR A 371 10.93 -18.32 -34.69
CA THR A 371 10.83 -17.28 -33.64
C THR A 371 9.69 -17.61 -32.69
N ILE A 372 8.49 -17.87 -33.23
CA ILE A 372 7.31 -18.20 -32.44
C ILE A 372 7.49 -19.56 -31.75
N THR A 373 8.13 -20.53 -32.42
CA THR A 373 8.47 -21.81 -31.80
C THR A 373 9.37 -21.61 -30.58
N ALA A 374 10.45 -20.83 -30.72
CA ALA A 374 11.36 -20.57 -29.60
C ALA A 374 10.67 -19.82 -28.45
N ALA A 375 9.83 -18.82 -28.75
CA ALA A 375 9.05 -18.11 -27.74
C ALA A 375 8.06 -19.04 -27.01
N TYR A 376 7.41 -19.94 -27.74
CA TYR A 376 6.50 -20.90 -27.15
C TYR A 376 7.22 -21.93 -26.26
N GLU A 377 8.42 -22.39 -26.65
CA GLU A 377 9.27 -23.23 -25.77
C GLU A 377 9.66 -22.51 -24.47
N LYS A 378 9.97 -21.20 -24.53
CA LYS A 378 10.22 -20.40 -23.32
C LYS A 378 9.00 -20.34 -22.41
N LEU A 379 7.83 -20.06 -22.99
CA LEU A 379 6.58 -20.13 -22.23
C LEU A 379 6.39 -21.51 -21.61
N LYS A 380 6.63 -22.61 -22.35
CA LYS A 380 6.45 -23.98 -21.83
C LYS A 380 7.41 -24.35 -20.69
N THR A 381 8.61 -23.79 -20.67
CA THR A 381 9.65 -24.11 -19.69
C THR A 381 9.63 -23.19 -18.46
N ASN A 382 8.93 -22.06 -18.52
CA ASN A 382 8.78 -21.17 -17.37
C ASN A 382 8.04 -21.88 -16.21
N SER A 383 8.57 -21.79 -14.99
CA SER A 383 7.99 -22.45 -13.81
C SER A 383 6.60 -21.91 -13.43
N TYR A 384 6.28 -20.67 -13.79
CA TYR A 384 4.98 -20.05 -13.55
C TYR A 384 3.90 -20.46 -14.56
N SER A 385 4.27 -21.07 -15.69
CA SER A 385 3.33 -21.55 -16.71
C SER A 385 2.94 -23.02 -16.54
N GLN A 386 3.45 -23.70 -15.52
CA GLN A 386 3.19 -25.12 -15.30
C GLN A 386 1.77 -25.35 -14.79
N SER A 387 1.09 -26.37 -15.31
CA SER A 387 -0.30 -26.70 -14.93
C SER A 387 -0.44 -27.20 -13.50
N ASN A 388 0.67 -27.39 -12.77
CA ASN A 388 0.72 -27.75 -11.36
C ASN A 388 1.18 -26.59 -10.43
N VAL A 389 1.43 -25.38 -10.96
CA VAL A 389 1.97 -24.25 -10.19
C VAL A 389 1.06 -23.81 -9.03
N ALA A 390 1.61 -23.64 -7.84
CA ALA A 390 0.85 -23.18 -6.68
C ALA A 390 0.63 -21.66 -6.70
N THR A 391 -0.47 -21.20 -6.12
CA THR A 391 -0.78 -19.78 -5.88
C THR A 391 -0.97 -19.51 -4.39
N TYR A 392 -0.82 -18.26 -3.96
CA TYR A 392 -0.76 -17.86 -2.55
C TYR A 392 -1.67 -16.66 -2.29
N PRO A 393 -3.00 -16.80 -2.43
CA PRO A 393 -3.91 -15.70 -2.20
C PRO A 393 -3.85 -15.23 -0.74
N VAL A 394 -4.00 -13.94 -0.52
CA VAL A 394 -3.99 -13.29 0.79
C VAL A 394 -5.25 -12.45 0.96
N GLU A 395 -5.79 -12.33 2.17
CA GLU A 395 -7.02 -11.55 2.39
C GLU A 395 -6.82 -10.05 2.10
N THR A 396 -5.67 -9.52 2.49
CA THR A 396 -5.29 -8.13 2.24
C THR A 396 -3.94 -8.08 1.56
N ILE A 397 -3.91 -7.50 0.37
CA ILE A 397 -2.67 -7.20 -0.33
C ILE A 397 -2.08 -5.92 0.28
N VAL A 398 -0.82 -5.98 0.75
CA VAL A 398 -0.11 -4.85 1.37
C VAL A 398 1.10 -4.51 0.53
N ARG A 399 1.16 -3.25 0.07
CA ARG A 399 2.32 -2.64 -0.59
C ARG A 399 2.66 -1.32 0.07
N GLY A 400 3.91 -1.16 0.48
CA GLY A 400 4.41 -0.05 1.29
C GLY A 400 4.01 -0.14 2.76
N GLY A 401 4.20 0.96 3.50
CA GLY A 401 3.73 1.12 4.88
C GLY A 401 4.65 0.55 5.96
N GLY A 402 5.77 -0.10 5.60
CA GLY A 402 6.80 -0.53 6.55
C GLY A 402 6.36 -1.59 7.57
N VAL A 403 5.21 -2.25 7.37
CA VAL A 403 4.58 -3.25 8.26
C VAL A 403 4.53 -4.67 7.66
N GLY A 404 5.46 -4.98 6.76
CA GLY A 404 5.51 -6.25 6.03
C GLY A 404 4.69 -6.19 4.74
N GLU A 405 5.39 -6.36 3.61
CA GLU A 405 4.78 -6.33 2.29
C GLU A 405 4.51 -7.76 1.80
N ASN A 406 3.32 -8.01 1.27
CA ASN A 406 2.94 -9.32 0.73
C ASN A 406 2.49 -9.26 -0.75
N TYR A 407 2.54 -8.08 -1.36
CA TYR A 407 2.04 -7.84 -2.71
C TYR A 407 2.67 -8.73 -3.79
N MET A 408 3.88 -9.26 -3.55
CA MET A 408 4.54 -10.19 -4.46
C MET A 408 3.72 -11.47 -4.67
N ASN A 409 2.85 -11.83 -3.74
CA ASN A 409 1.92 -12.94 -3.93
C ASN A 409 0.95 -12.64 -5.06
N ALA A 410 0.40 -11.42 -5.12
CA ALA A 410 -0.50 -10.99 -6.19
C ALA A 410 0.23 -10.87 -7.54
N ALA A 411 1.44 -10.31 -7.55
CA ALA A 411 2.28 -10.23 -8.76
C ALA A 411 2.50 -11.61 -9.39
N ARG A 412 2.92 -12.59 -8.57
CA ARG A 412 3.12 -13.98 -8.97
C ARG A 412 1.81 -14.64 -9.40
N GLY A 413 0.73 -14.47 -8.63
CA GLY A 413 -0.57 -15.05 -8.91
C GLY A 413 -1.15 -14.60 -10.25
N ALA A 414 -1.11 -13.30 -10.53
CA ALA A 414 -1.54 -12.73 -11.81
C ALA A 414 -0.70 -13.27 -12.98
N SER A 415 0.63 -13.28 -12.84
CA SER A 415 1.55 -13.84 -13.82
C SER A 415 1.31 -15.33 -14.10
N MET A 416 1.07 -16.15 -13.07
CA MET A 416 0.79 -17.58 -13.21
C MET A 416 -0.52 -17.83 -13.94
N ALA A 417 -1.57 -17.10 -13.57
CA ALA A 417 -2.88 -17.20 -14.20
C ALA A 417 -2.79 -16.82 -15.68
N TYR A 418 -2.15 -15.69 -15.98
CA TYR A 418 -1.97 -15.19 -17.34
C TYR A 418 -1.15 -16.14 -18.21
N GLN A 419 -0.01 -16.63 -17.72
CA GLN A 419 0.83 -17.57 -18.49
C GLN A 419 0.12 -18.92 -18.72
N ASN A 420 -0.65 -19.43 -17.75
CA ASN A 420 -1.46 -20.64 -17.98
C ASN A 420 -2.62 -20.38 -18.95
N ALA A 421 -3.23 -19.20 -18.93
CA ALA A 421 -4.25 -18.81 -19.91
C ALA A 421 -3.66 -18.76 -21.34
N LEU A 422 -2.45 -18.22 -21.50
CA LEU A 422 -1.71 -18.26 -22.78
C LEU A 422 -1.41 -19.68 -23.22
N ARG A 423 -0.90 -20.54 -22.31
CA ARG A 423 -0.66 -21.96 -22.60
C ARG A 423 -1.92 -22.63 -23.14
N TRP A 424 -3.07 -22.42 -22.50
CA TRP A 424 -4.34 -22.97 -22.96
C TRP A 424 -4.80 -22.37 -24.30
N LYS A 425 -4.80 -21.04 -24.47
CA LYS A 425 -5.24 -20.42 -25.72
C LYS A 425 -4.42 -20.89 -26.93
N ILE A 426 -3.13 -21.19 -26.73
CA ILE A 426 -2.22 -21.67 -27.78
C ILE A 426 -2.39 -23.18 -28.03
N SER A 427 -2.29 -24.06 -27.01
CA SER A 427 -2.30 -25.52 -27.25
C SER A 427 -3.65 -26.20 -27.11
N GLY A 428 -4.63 -25.56 -26.47
CA GLY A 428 -5.91 -26.18 -26.11
C GLY A 428 -5.82 -27.18 -24.94
N GLU A 429 -4.65 -27.32 -24.30
CA GLU A 429 -4.47 -28.26 -23.19
C GLU A 429 -5.31 -27.88 -21.97
N LYS A 430 -6.28 -28.74 -21.65
CA LYS A 430 -7.26 -28.54 -20.57
C LYS A 430 -6.62 -28.26 -19.20
N ALA A 431 -5.51 -28.92 -18.88
CA ALA A 431 -4.84 -28.78 -17.59
C ALA A 431 -4.37 -27.34 -17.31
N HIS A 432 -3.97 -26.59 -18.33
CA HIS A 432 -3.58 -25.18 -18.18
C HIS A 432 -4.80 -24.27 -18.00
N ALA A 433 -5.91 -24.57 -18.68
CA ALA A 433 -7.18 -23.86 -18.50
C ALA A 433 -7.69 -24.00 -17.06
N GLU A 434 -7.71 -25.24 -16.55
CA GLU A 434 -8.14 -25.56 -15.19
C GLU A 434 -7.21 -24.91 -14.14
N ARG A 435 -5.90 -24.87 -14.41
CA ARG A 435 -4.95 -24.17 -13.52
C ARG A 435 -5.19 -22.66 -13.50
N ALA A 436 -5.39 -22.02 -14.66
CA ALA A 436 -5.68 -20.60 -14.74
C ALA A 436 -6.94 -20.24 -13.95
N ILE A 437 -8.04 -20.97 -14.15
CA ILE A 437 -9.30 -20.78 -13.39
C ILE A 437 -9.09 -21.01 -11.90
N LEU A 438 -8.41 -22.09 -11.51
CA LEU A 438 -8.16 -22.36 -10.10
C LEU A 438 -7.47 -21.18 -9.43
N ILE A 439 -6.46 -20.60 -10.08
CA ILE A 439 -5.73 -19.44 -9.55
C ILE A 439 -6.65 -18.23 -9.46
N LEU A 440 -7.38 -17.90 -10.54
CA LEU A 440 -8.29 -16.76 -10.60
C LEU A 440 -9.37 -16.84 -9.51
N ASN A 441 -10.05 -17.98 -9.40
CA ASN A 441 -11.08 -18.19 -8.39
C ASN A 441 -10.50 -18.19 -6.97
N SER A 442 -9.31 -18.77 -6.75
CA SER A 442 -8.67 -18.76 -5.42
C SER A 442 -8.37 -17.35 -4.92
N TRP A 443 -7.97 -16.44 -5.82
CA TRP A 443 -7.78 -15.02 -5.48
C TRP A 443 -9.09 -14.31 -5.22
N ALA A 444 -10.11 -14.52 -6.06
CA ALA A 444 -11.44 -13.92 -5.87
C ALA A 444 -12.16 -14.41 -4.60
N ASP A 445 -11.87 -15.63 -4.14
CA ASP A 445 -12.45 -16.21 -2.94
C ASP A 445 -11.86 -15.64 -1.64
N VAL A 446 -10.57 -15.27 -1.67
CA VAL A 446 -9.81 -14.94 -0.45
C VAL A 446 -9.54 -13.44 -0.34
N CYS A 447 -9.12 -12.79 -1.43
CA CYS A 447 -8.65 -11.40 -1.39
C CYS A 447 -9.82 -10.44 -1.28
N LYS A 448 -9.81 -9.60 -0.25
CA LYS A 448 -10.90 -8.66 0.09
C LYS A 448 -10.52 -7.20 -0.19
N MET A 449 -9.24 -6.86 -0.19
CA MET A 449 -8.79 -5.48 -0.40
C MET A 449 -7.30 -5.37 -0.78
N VAL A 450 -6.95 -4.23 -1.38
CA VAL A 450 -5.58 -3.75 -1.57
C VAL A 450 -5.33 -2.57 -0.64
N GLY A 451 -4.24 -2.60 0.12
CA GLY A 451 -3.86 -1.59 1.11
C GLY A 451 -2.35 -1.44 1.27
N GLY A 452 -1.94 -0.82 2.36
CA GLY A 452 -0.57 -0.36 2.60
C GLY A 452 -0.52 1.16 2.75
N ASP A 453 0.64 1.78 2.51
CA ASP A 453 0.71 3.24 2.36
C ASP A 453 0.25 3.64 0.95
N SER A 454 0.58 4.86 0.48
CA SER A 454 0.22 5.31 -0.87
C SER A 454 0.57 4.31 -1.98
N ASN A 455 1.59 3.46 -1.82
CA ASN A 455 1.97 2.42 -2.78
C ASN A 455 0.90 1.35 -3.02
N TYR A 456 -0.19 1.30 -2.25
CA TYR A 456 -1.37 0.48 -2.57
C TYR A 456 -1.85 0.75 -4.01
N ALA A 457 -1.75 2.00 -4.49
CA ALA A 457 -2.20 2.37 -5.83
C ALA A 457 -1.37 1.71 -6.93
N LEU A 458 -0.06 1.47 -6.70
CA LEU A 458 0.76 0.69 -7.63
C LEU A 458 0.34 -0.78 -7.65
N ALA A 459 0.02 -1.35 -6.48
CA ALA A 459 -0.47 -2.73 -6.41
C ALA A 459 -1.83 -2.88 -7.10
N ALA A 460 -2.75 -1.94 -6.86
CA ALA A 460 -4.07 -1.92 -7.47
C ALA A 460 -3.97 -1.85 -9.00
N GLY A 461 -3.12 -0.98 -9.54
CA GLY A 461 -2.93 -0.84 -10.99
C GLY A 461 -2.25 -2.04 -11.62
N LEU A 462 -1.08 -2.44 -11.12
CA LEU A 462 -0.27 -3.47 -11.79
C LEU A 462 -0.90 -4.87 -11.74
N TYR A 463 -1.46 -5.26 -10.60
CA TYR A 463 -1.97 -6.62 -10.43
C TYR A 463 -3.44 -6.74 -10.85
N GLY A 464 -4.23 -5.67 -10.68
CA GLY A 464 -5.59 -5.60 -11.22
C GLY A 464 -5.58 -5.74 -12.75
N TYR A 465 -4.65 -5.05 -13.42
CA TYR A 465 -4.38 -5.20 -14.85
C TYR A 465 -4.06 -6.66 -15.23
N GLY A 466 -3.13 -7.31 -14.53
CA GLY A 466 -2.73 -8.69 -14.83
C GLY A 466 -3.87 -9.71 -14.63
N PHE A 467 -4.62 -9.60 -13.52
CA PHE A 467 -5.76 -10.47 -13.25
C PHE A 467 -6.90 -10.28 -14.27
N ALA A 468 -7.20 -9.04 -14.64
CA ALA A 468 -8.23 -8.74 -15.64
C ALA A 468 -7.89 -9.39 -16.99
N ASN A 469 -6.64 -9.27 -17.44
CA ASN A 469 -6.21 -9.84 -18.72
C ASN A 469 -6.17 -11.37 -18.70
N ALA A 470 -5.74 -11.98 -17.59
CA ALA A 470 -5.80 -13.43 -17.44
C ALA A 470 -7.24 -13.96 -17.50
N ALA A 471 -8.17 -13.29 -16.81
CA ALA A 471 -9.58 -13.64 -16.84
C ALA A 471 -10.22 -13.44 -18.21
N GLU A 472 -9.90 -12.34 -18.89
CA GLU A 472 -10.40 -12.04 -20.23
C GLU A 472 -10.00 -13.13 -21.24
N LEU A 473 -8.78 -13.66 -21.14
CA LEU A 473 -8.37 -14.81 -21.95
C LEU A 473 -9.19 -16.06 -21.65
N MET A 474 -9.62 -16.27 -20.41
CA MET A 474 -10.32 -17.47 -19.97
C MET A 474 -11.85 -17.40 -20.12
N ARG A 475 -12.42 -16.24 -20.46
CA ARG A 475 -13.88 -15.99 -20.46
C ARG A 475 -14.70 -17.00 -21.28
N ASP A 476 -14.13 -17.53 -22.37
CA ASP A 476 -14.81 -18.46 -23.29
C ASP A 476 -14.55 -19.93 -22.95
N TYR A 477 -13.79 -20.23 -21.89
CA TYR A 477 -13.55 -21.60 -21.51
C TYR A 477 -14.81 -22.18 -20.83
N GLU A 478 -15.43 -23.17 -21.46
CA GLU A 478 -16.66 -23.81 -20.98
C GLU A 478 -16.54 -24.40 -19.56
N GLY A 479 -15.31 -24.69 -19.10
CA GLY A 479 -15.03 -25.16 -17.75
C GLY A 479 -15.14 -24.10 -16.65
N TRP A 480 -15.23 -22.81 -16.99
CA TRP A 480 -15.51 -21.77 -16.00
C TRP A 480 -17.01 -21.73 -15.70
N LYS A 481 -17.38 -22.06 -14.48
CA LYS A 481 -18.76 -21.90 -14.04
C LYS A 481 -19.17 -20.44 -14.15
N LYS A 482 -20.35 -20.20 -14.73
CA LYS A 482 -20.86 -18.84 -14.94
C LYS A 482 -20.97 -18.08 -13.62
N GLU A 483 -21.39 -18.74 -12.56
CA GLU A 483 -21.51 -18.14 -11.23
C GLU A 483 -20.15 -17.71 -10.66
N ASP A 484 -19.10 -18.52 -10.88
CA ASP A 484 -17.74 -18.19 -10.44
C ASP A 484 -17.17 -17.04 -11.28
N PHE A 485 -17.47 -16.99 -12.58
CA PHE A 485 -17.07 -15.88 -13.45
C PHE A 485 -17.75 -14.56 -13.07
N GLU A 486 -19.06 -14.57 -12.79
CA GLU A 486 -19.77 -13.39 -12.29
C GLU A 486 -19.24 -12.94 -10.92
N LYS A 487 -18.94 -13.89 -10.03
CA LYS A 487 -18.28 -13.60 -8.75
C LYS A 487 -16.91 -12.96 -8.96
N PHE A 488 -16.13 -13.45 -9.92
CA PHE A 488 -14.83 -12.89 -10.27
C PHE A 488 -14.95 -11.45 -10.79
N LYS A 489 -15.90 -11.17 -11.70
CA LYS A 489 -16.17 -9.79 -12.16
C LYS A 489 -16.55 -8.86 -11.02
N ALA A 490 -17.41 -9.30 -10.11
CA ALA A 490 -17.77 -8.53 -8.92
C ALA A 490 -16.54 -8.26 -8.02
N TRP A 491 -15.64 -9.24 -7.88
CA TRP A 491 -14.36 -9.08 -7.19
C TRP A 491 -13.45 -8.07 -7.90
N MET A 492 -13.36 -8.10 -9.22
CA MET A 492 -12.62 -7.11 -10.02
C MET A 492 -13.10 -5.68 -9.77
N ILE A 493 -14.42 -5.47 -9.74
CA ILE A 493 -15.02 -4.17 -9.46
C ILE A 493 -14.70 -3.71 -8.02
N LYS A 494 -14.93 -4.59 -7.04
CA LYS A 494 -14.82 -4.25 -5.62
C LYS A 494 -13.38 -4.02 -5.15
N VAL A 495 -12.46 -4.91 -5.54
CA VAL A 495 -11.10 -4.94 -4.97
C VAL A 495 -10.10 -4.13 -5.79
N TRP A 496 -10.34 -3.96 -7.10
CA TRP A 496 -9.35 -3.38 -8.01
C TRP A 496 -9.84 -2.07 -8.63
N TYR A 497 -11.01 -2.05 -9.26
CA TYR A 497 -11.53 -0.84 -9.88
C TYR A 497 -11.73 0.30 -8.88
N ALA A 498 -12.33 0.02 -7.71
CA ALA A 498 -12.56 1.03 -6.68
C ALA A 498 -11.29 1.79 -6.25
N PRO A 499 -10.18 1.13 -5.86
CA PRO A 499 -8.93 1.84 -5.59
C PRO A 499 -8.29 2.46 -6.85
N ASN A 500 -8.43 1.87 -8.04
CA ASN A 500 -7.91 2.47 -9.28
C ASN A 500 -8.57 3.83 -9.56
N ILE A 501 -9.90 3.88 -9.56
CA ILE A 501 -10.64 5.12 -9.86
C ILE A 501 -10.47 6.15 -8.73
N GLY A 502 -10.41 5.70 -7.48
CA GLY A 502 -10.12 6.57 -6.33
C GLY A 502 -8.76 7.25 -6.47
N PHE A 503 -7.71 6.50 -6.84
CA PHE A 503 -6.39 7.07 -7.09
C PHE A 503 -6.37 8.01 -8.31
N LEU A 504 -6.94 7.59 -9.45
CA LEU A 504 -6.90 8.38 -10.68
C LEU A 504 -7.59 9.75 -10.51
N ARG A 505 -8.68 9.80 -9.74
CA ARG A 505 -9.44 11.03 -9.44
C ARG A 505 -8.81 11.88 -8.33
N GLY A 506 -8.53 11.28 -7.16
CA GLY A 506 -8.13 12.04 -5.98
C GLY A 506 -6.62 12.15 -5.77
N ARG A 507 -5.81 11.32 -6.46
CA ARG A 507 -4.36 11.24 -6.26
C ARG A 507 -3.99 11.19 -4.78
N ASN A 508 -4.69 10.38 -3.99
CA ASN A 508 -4.49 10.28 -2.53
C ASN A 508 -4.45 11.65 -1.82
N GLY A 509 -5.29 12.61 -2.21
CA GLY A 509 -5.36 13.90 -1.53
C GLY A 509 -4.32 14.92 -2.01
N THR A 510 -3.44 14.59 -2.98
CA THR A 510 -2.38 15.52 -3.40
C THR A 510 -2.88 16.60 -4.34
N TRP A 511 -4.01 16.35 -5.02
CA TRP A 511 -4.64 17.32 -5.90
C TRP A 511 -5.19 18.51 -5.11
N GLU A 512 -5.90 18.22 -4.04
CA GLU A 512 -6.55 19.14 -3.07
C GLU A 512 -5.51 19.99 -2.33
N GLN A 513 -4.29 19.47 -2.20
CA GLN A 513 -3.14 20.20 -1.66
C GLN A 513 -2.46 21.11 -2.69
N GLY A 514 -2.98 21.23 -3.91
CA GLY A 514 -2.38 21.99 -5.00
C GLY A 514 -1.05 21.40 -5.45
N ARG A 515 -0.90 20.07 -5.39
CA ARG A 515 0.31 19.32 -5.76
C ARG A 515 -0.04 18.13 -6.67
N PRO A 516 -0.70 18.37 -7.82
CA PRO A 516 -1.13 17.30 -8.73
C PRO A 516 0.06 16.49 -9.29
N GLY A 517 1.25 17.11 -9.36
CA GLY A 517 2.48 16.49 -9.87
C GLY A 517 3.18 15.48 -8.94
N HIS A 518 2.66 15.20 -7.74
CA HIS A 518 3.33 14.32 -6.76
C HIS A 518 3.57 12.89 -7.28
N TYR A 519 2.70 12.34 -8.12
CA TYR A 519 2.85 10.99 -8.63
C TYR A 519 3.44 10.95 -10.04
N TRP A 520 4.40 10.06 -10.24
CA TRP A 520 5.05 9.82 -11.53
C TRP A 520 4.15 9.03 -12.49
N SER A 521 4.46 9.10 -13.80
CA SER A 521 3.63 8.52 -14.88
C SER A 521 3.27 7.05 -14.70
N ASN A 522 4.18 6.24 -14.17
CA ASN A 522 3.93 4.82 -13.92
C ASN A 522 2.71 4.56 -13.03
N TRP A 523 2.42 5.45 -12.09
CA TRP A 523 1.29 5.32 -11.17
C TRP A 523 -0.04 5.51 -11.89
N GLY A 524 -0.15 6.58 -12.68
CA GLY A 524 -1.35 6.86 -13.47
C GLY A 524 -1.58 5.78 -14.52
N LEU A 525 -0.53 5.44 -15.28
CA LEU A 525 -0.61 4.50 -16.40
C LEU A 525 -1.03 3.10 -15.95
N CYS A 526 -0.51 2.57 -14.84
CA CYS A 526 -0.88 1.22 -14.39
C CYS A 526 -2.34 1.16 -13.88
N ASN A 527 -2.80 2.21 -13.20
CA ASN A 527 -4.20 2.29 -12.75
C ASN A 527 -5.16 2.45 -13.93
N LEU A 528 -4.76 3.21 -14.95
CA LEU A 528 -5.51 3.34 -16.20
C LEU A 528 -5.59 2.01 -16.96
N ALA A 529 -4.47 1.29 -17.11
CA ALA A 529 -4.43 -0.02 -17.77
C ALA A 529 -5.35 -1.04 -17.07
N SER A 530 -5.33 -1.05 -15.73
CA SER A 530 -6.22 -1.87 -14.91
C SER A 530 -7.68 -1.52 -15.14
N LEU A 531 -8.04 -0.24 -15.03
CA LEU A 531 -9.41 0.24 -15.21
C LEU A 531 -9.96 -0.13 -16.60
N LEU A 532 -9.21 0.10 -17.68
CA LEU A 532 -9.63 -0.24 -19.04
C LEU A 532 -9.81 -1.76 -19.21
N SER A 533 -8.91 -2.57 -18.65
CA SER A 533 -8.99 -4.03 -18.73
C SER A 533 -10.19 -4.57 -17.94
N ILE A 534 -10.47 -4.01 -16.77
CA ILE A 534 -11.65 -4.37 -15.95
C ILE A 534 -12.92 -3.96 -16.66
N ALA A 535 -12.96 -2.78 -17.28
CA ALA A 535 -14.11 -2.30 -18.03
C ALA A 535 -14.49 -3.26 -19.17
N ILE A 536 -13.49 -3.74 -19.92
CA ILE A 536 -13.70 -4.74 -20.98
C ILE A 536 -14.20 -6.06 -20.37
N LEU A 537 -13.48 -6.61 -19.38
CA LEU A 537 -13.86 -7.87 -18.74
C LEU A 537 -15.30 -7.86 -18.18
N CYS A 538 -15.72 -6.70 -17.65
CA CYS A 538 -17.02 -6.52 -17.03
C CYS A 538 -18.12 -6.04 -17.99
N ASP A 539 -17.82 -5.89 -19.28
CA ASP A 539 -18.74 -5.34 -20.27
C ASP A 539 -19.29 -3.93 -19.91
N ASP A 540 -18.49 -3.10 -19.22
CA ASP A 540 -18.92 -1.79 -18.74
C ASP A 540 -18.35 -0.63 -19.55
N VAL A 541 -19.19 -0.09 -20.43
CA VAL A 541 -18.84 1.02 -21.32
C VAL A 541 -18.65 2.36 -20.59
N TYR A 542 -19.25 2.53 -19.40
CA TYR A 542 -19.06 3.75 -18.62
C TYR A 542 -17.68 3.75 -17.95
N MET A 543 -17.27 2.63 -17.38
CA MET A 543 -15.91 2.46 -16.87
C MET A 543 -14.89 2.66 -18.00
N TYR A 544 -15.13 2.09 -19.19
CA TYR A 544 -14.21 2.24 -20.33
C TYR A 544 -14.08 3.71 -20.78
N ASN A 545 -15.19 4.44 -20.91
CA ASN A 545 -15.18 5.86 -21.27
C ASN A 545 -14.49 6.74 -20.21
N GLN A 546 -14.61 6.38 -18.92
CA GLN A 546 -13.82 7.03 -17.86
C GLN A 546 -12.33 6.77 -18.04
N GLY A 547 -11.92 5.55 -18.39
CA GLY A 547 -10.52 5.25 -18.69
C GLY A 547 -9.98 6.10 -19.84
N LEU A 548 -10.71 6.14 -20.96
CA LEU A 548 -10.32 6.95 -22.12
C LEU A 548 -10.13 8.43 -21.77
N SER A 549 -10.92 8.98 -20.84
CA SER A 549 -10.83 10.40 -20.50
C SER A 549 -9.52 10.75 -19.79
N PHE A 550 -8.94 9.86 -18.98
CA PHE A 550 -7.65 10.09 -18.34
C PHE A 550 -6.50 10.12 -19.35
N TYR A 551 -6.55 9.30 -20.41
CA TYR A 551 -5.49 9.28 -21.43
C TYR A 551 -5.62 10.42 -22.45
N LYS A 552 -6.86 10.75 -22.84
CA LYS A 552 -7.14 11.68 -23.95
C LYS A 552 -7.21 13.14 -23.51
N TYR A 553 -7.54 13.42 -22.25
CA TYR A 553 -7.81 14.78 -21.80
C TYR A 553 -6.92 15.17 -20.63
N ASP A 554 -6.31 16.34 -20.79
CA ASP A 554 -5.76 17.08 -19.68
C ASP A 554 -6.92 17.59 -18.79
N GLN A 555 -7.07 16.96 -17.62
CA GLN A 555 -8.08 17.31 -16.63
C GLN A 555 -7.62 18.43 -15.68
N VAL A 556 -6.36 18.87 -15.77
CA VAL A 556 -5.84 20.05 -15.03
C VAL A 556 -6.00 21.34 -15.85
N GLY A 557 -5.98 21.22 -17.18
CA GLY A 557 -6.06 22.36 -18.11
C GLY A 557 -4.75 23.14 -18.27
N SER A 558 -3.62 22.54 -17.87
CA SER A 558 -2.27 23.11 -17.91
C SER A 558 -1.48 22.77 -19.18
N PHE A 559 -1.92 21.79 -19.97
CA PHE A 559 -1.21 21.37 -21.16
C PHE A 559 -1.29 22.42 -22.27
N ALA A 560 -0.11 22.84 -22.71
CA ALA A 560 0.12 23.56 -23.95
C ALA A 560 1.17 22.79 -24.78
N ASP A 561 0.96 22.74 -26.09
CA ASP A 561 2.00 22.24 -26.99
C ASP A 561 3.15 23.26 -27.06
N ASN A 562 4.41 22.80 -27.11
CA ASN A 562 5.62 23.62 -26.95
C ASN A 562 5.74 24.33 -25.58
N ARG A 563 5.69 23.56 -24.48
CA ARG A 563 5.86 24.10 -23.12
C ARG A 563 7.18 24.87 -22.96
N PRO A 564 7.17 26.08 -22.38
CA PRO A 564 8.40 26.82 -22.11
C PRO A 564 9.25 26.11 -21.04
N ALA A 565 10.57 26.25 -21.15
CA ALA A 565 11.49 25.81 -20.12
C ALA A 565 11.45 26.75 -18.90
N PRO A 566 11.55 26.24 -17.66
CA PRO A 566 11.51 24.82 -17.31
C PRO A 566 10.08 24.26 -17.36
N ILE A 567 9.94 23.01 -17.78
CA ILE A 567 8.66 22.29 -17.71
C ILE A 567 8.43 21.91 -16.24
N VAL A 568 7.36 22.42 -15.65
CA VAL A 568 6.96 22.05 -14.28
C VAL A 568 6.00 20.87 -14.33
N ASN A 569 6.21 19.86 -13.48
CA ASN A 569 5.29 18.74 -13.36
C ASN A 569 3.92 19.20 -12.85
N ASP A 570 2.89 18.92 -13.64
CA ASP A 570 1.50 19.35 -13.42
C ASP A 570 0.56 18.17 -13.13
N GLY A 571 1.07 16.95 -13.07
CA GLY A 571 0.30 15.75 -12.73
C GLY A 571 -0.44 15.12 -13.91
N LEU A 572 -1.28 14.12 -13.63
CA LEU A 572 -2.04 13.34 -14.63
C LEU A 572 -1.18 12.85 -15.79
N THR A 573 -0.04 12.26 -15.46
CA THR A 573 1.00 11.89 -16.42
C THR A 573 0.65 10.62 -17.20
N GLU A 574 -0.55 10.07 -17.02
CA GLU A 574 -1.18 9.14 -17.97
C GLU A 574 -1.86 9.83 -19.16
N PHE A 575 -2.21 11.11 -19.07
CA PHE A 575 -2.62 11.90 -20.23
C PHE A 575 -1.42 12.05 -21.16
N ILE A 576 -1.58 11.72 -22.44
CA ILE A 576 -0.46 11.62 -23.40
C ILE A 576 0.34 12.93 -23.52
N GLY A 577 -0.29 14.10 -23.39
CA GLY A 577 0.40 15.38 -23.43
C GLY A 577 1.28 15.63 -22.20
N ASN A 578 0.95 15.08 -21.03
CA ASN A 578 1.78 15.20 -19.81
C ASN A 578 2.76 14.04 -19.66
N LEU A 579 2.47 12.90 -20.30
CA LEU A 579 3.40 11.78 -20.44
C LEU A 579 4.60 12.14 -21.32
N VAL A 580 4.34 12.80 -22.45
CA VAL A 580 5.34 13.35 -23.37
C VAL A 580 5.17 14.88 -23.39
N PRO A 581 5.65 15.59 -22.34
CA PRO A 581 5.40 17.03 -22.15
C PRO A 581 5.90 17.93 -23.27
N ILE A 582 6.92 17.52 -24.02
CA ILE A 582 7.48 18.30 -25.12
C ILE A 582 8.02 17.39 -26.22
N THR A 583 7.87 17.82 -27.46
CA THR A 583 8.51 17.24 -28.64
C THR A 583 9.55 18.20 -29.19
N HIS A 584 10.63 17.64 -29.69
CA HIS A 584 11.75 18.36 -30.28
C HIS A 584 11.88 17.97 -31.74
N ALA A 585 11.92 18.96 -32.64
CA ALA A 585 12.23 18.71 -34.04
C ALA A 585 13.60 18.01 -34.13
N ASP A 586 13.61 16.82 -34.68
CA ASP A 586 14.78 15.94 -34.76
C ASP A 586 14.53 14.91 -35.85
N GLU A 587 15.37 14.90 -36.89
CA GLU A 587 15.24 14.02 -38.06
C GLU A 587 15.41 12.53 -37.72
N ARG A 588 15.97 12.22 -36.55
CA ARG A 588 16.08 10.85 -36.04
C ARG A 588 14.74 10.30 -35.57
N GLY A 589 13.77 11.18 -35.29
CA GLY A 589 12.44 10.79 -34.86
C GLY A 589 11.55 10.31 -36.01
N PRO A 590 10.63 9.37 -35.76
CA PRO A 590 9.84 8.70 -36.80
C PRO A 590 8.91 9.63 -37.59
N PHE A 591 8.59 10.79 -37.01
CA PHE A 591 7.74 11.82 -37.61
C PHE A 591 8.46 13.18 -37.72
N GLY A 592 9.80 13.18 -37.67
CA GLY A 592 10.62 14.41 -37.67
C GLY A 592 10.73 15.08 -36.30
N TYR A 593 10.35 14.37 -35.24
CA TYR A 593 10.54 14.81 -33.85
C TYR A 593 10.72 13.63 -32.90
N LEU A 594 11.50 13.88 -31.84
CA LEU A 594 11.59 13.00 -30.67
C LEU A 594 10.91 13.67 -29.47
N GLY A 595 10.40 12.86 -28.53
CA GLY A 595 9.58 13.34 -27.42
C GLY A 595 10.24 13.08 -26.06
N GLN A 596 10.47 14.13 -25.28
CA GLN A 596 10.93 13.95 -23.91
C GLN A 596 9.82 13.29 -23.08
N MET A 597 10.05 12.09 -22.56
CA MET A 597 9.08 11.38 -21.71
C MET A 597 9.28 11.74 -20.23
N GLN A 598 8.20 11.77 -19.46
CA GLN A 598 8.16 12.37 -18.12
C GLN A 598 9.16 11.78 -17.12
N GLU A 599 9.40 10.46 -17.15
CA GLU A 599 10.29 9.77 -16.21
C GLU A 599 11.78 9.86 -16.60
N SER A 600 12.11 10.35 -17.81
CA SER A 600 13.46 10.27 -18.38
C SER A 600 14.52 11.02 -17.58
N GLY A 601 14.14 12.06 -16.82
CA GLY A 601 15.04 12.79 -15.93
C GLY A 601 15.29 12.11 -14.58
N ARG A 602 14.47 11.09 -14.23
CA ARG A 602 14.54 10.38 -12.94
C ARG A 602 15.48 9.18 -13.04
N ASP A 603 15.10 8.19 -13.83
CA ASP A 603 15.88 7.01 -14.17
C ASP A 603 15.24 6.22 -15.34
N GLN A 604 16.03 5.36 -15.97
CA GLN A 604 15.61 4.61 -17.15
C GLN A 604 14.76 3.39 -16.83
N GLY A 605 14.89 2.78 -15.64
CA GLY A 605 14.06 1.65 -15.23
C GLY A 605 12.57 2.01 -15.16
N HIS A 606 12.26 3.22 -14.71
CA HIS A 606 10.92 3.81 -14.69
C HIS A 606 10.50 4.38 -16.03
N SER A 607 11.41 4.94 -16.82
CA SER A 607 11.12 5.39 -18.18
C SER A 607 10.67 4.24 -19.08
N LEU A 608 11.39 3.11 -19.03
CA LEU A 608 11.02 1.89 -19.75
C LEU A 608 9.69 1.31 -19.25
N MET A 609 9.41 1.41 -17.94
CA MET A 609 8.12 0.98 -17.41
C MET A 609 6.97 1.83 -17.96
N ALA A 610 7.16 3.15 -18.06
CA ALA A 610 6.15 4.07 -18.56
C ALA A 610 5.85 3.80 -20.04
N VAL A 611 6.91 3.54 -20.84
CA VAL A 611 6.75 3.10 -22.24
C VAL A 611 5.90 1.83 -22.34
N GLY A 612 6.23 0.80 -21.55
CA GLY A 612 5.50 -0.47 -21.57
C GLY A 612 4.02 -0.31 -21.22
N LEU A 613 3.72 0.41 -20.14
CA LEU A 613 2.33 0.64 -19.71
C LEU A 613 1.56 1.51 -20.70
N ALA A 614 2.18 2.54 -21.29
CA ALA A 614 1.54 3.35 -22.32
C ALA A 614 1.22 2.51 -23.57
N ALA A 615 2.15 1.65 -23.98
CA ALA A 615 1.93 0.72 -25.09
C ALA A 615 0.84 -0.32 -24.76
N ASP A 616 0.73 -0.80 -23.52
CA ASP A 616 -0.36 -1.67 -23.05
C ASP A 616 -1.71 -0.95 -23.17
N VAL A 617 -1.82 0.27 -22.63
CA VAL A 617 -3.04 1.09 -22.71
C VAL A 617 -3.48 1.30 -24.16
N CYS A 618 -2.56 1.71 -25.03
CA CYS A 618 -2.88 1.93 -26.43
C CYS A 618 -3.31 0.63 -27.15
N GLN A 619 -2.69 -0.50 -26.83
CA GLN A 619 -3.07 -1.80 -27.41
C GLN A 619 -4.47 -2.24 -26.97
N ILE A 620 -4.77 -2.15 -25.67
CA ILE A 620 -6.08 -2.49 -25.11
C ILE A 620 -7.18 -1.70 -25.83
N CYS A 621 -7.00 -0.39 -25.95
CA CYS A 621 -7.95 0.47 -26.63
C CYS A 621 -8.03 0.18 -28.14
N ARG A 622 -6.90 -0.07 -28.80
CA ARG A 622 -6.86 -0.40 -30.23
C ARG A 622 -7.60 -1.70 -30.53
N ASN A 623 -7.51 -2.69 -29.66
CA ASN A 623 -8.27 -3.94 -29.80
C ASN A 623 -9.77 -3.70 -29.76
N GLN A 624 -10.22 -2.67 -29.03
CA GLN A 624 -11.61 -2.18 -29.03
C GLN A 624 -11.91 -1.15 -30.15
N GLY A 625 -10.94 -0.83 -31.01
CA GLY A 625 -11.10 0.09 -32.15
C GLY A 625 -10.84 1.57 -31.82
N ASP A 626 -10.30 1.90 -30.65
CA ASP A 626 -9.85 3.24 -30.30
C ASP A 626 -8.35 3.38 -30.57
N ASP A 627 -7.96 4.18 -31.57
CA ASP A 627 -6.56 4.40 -31.90
C ASP A 627 -5.92 5.48 -31.01
N LEU A 628 -5.33 5.04 -29.90
CA LEU A 628 -4.57 5.92 -29.02
C LEU A 628 -3.10 6.06 -29.41
N PHE A 629 -2.57 5.16 -30.24
CA PHE A 629 -1.17 5.24 -30.68
C PHE A 629 -0.91 6.47 -31.57
N SER A 630 -1.90 6.83 -32.39
CA SER A 630 -1.85 7.99 -33.28
C SER A 630 -2.24 9.31 -32.59
N LEU A 631 -2.65 9.29 -31.33
CA LEU A 631 -3.16 10.46 -30.62
C LEU A 631 -2.10 11.58 -30.52
N MET A 632 -2.56 12.83 -30.69
CA MET A 632 -1.71 14.03 -30.67
C MET A 632 -0.52 13.92 -31.65
N ASP A 633 -0.82 13.58 -32.90
CA ASP A 633 0.17 13.41 -33.97
C ASP A 633 1.22 12.35 -33.59
N ASN A 634 0.77 11.14 -33.26
CA ASN A 634 1.67 10.04 -32.88
C ASN A 634 2.66 10.41 -31.74
N ARG A 635 2.24 11.24 -30.78
CA ARG A 635 3.11 11.76 -29.72
C ARG A 635 3.80 10.64 -28.93
N LEU A 636 3.10 9.52 -28.76
CA LEU A 636 3.65 8.35 -28.09
C LEU A 636 4.85 7.76 -28.84
N ALA A 637 4.82 7.69 -30.18
CA ALA A 637 5.94 7.21 -30.99
C ALA A 637 7.21 8.03 -30.74
N ALA A 638 7.06 9.35 -30.67
CA ALA A 638 8.17 10.26 -30.37
C ALA A 638 8.75 10.01 -28.97
N GLY A 639 7.89 9.80 -27.97
CA GLY A 639 8.32 9.46 -26.61
C GLY A 639 9.01 8.10 -26.50
N ILE A 640 8.48 7.10 -27.21
CA ILE A 640 9.04 5.75 -27.28
C ILE A 640 10.44 5.76 -27.89
N GLU A 641 10.59 6.35 -29.09
CA GLU A 641 11.89 6.39 -29.77
C GLU A 641 12.92 7.22 -29.01
N TYR A 642 12.49 8.25 -28.29
CA TYR A 642 13.39 9.02 -27.42
C TYR A 642 13.98 8.16 -26.29
N VAL A 643 13.12 7.44 -25.55
CA VAL A 643 13.58 6.55 -24.46
C VAL A 643 14.41 5.40 -25.02
N ALA A 644 14.01 4.83 -26.17
CA ALA A 644 14.75 3.76 -26.83
C ALA A 644 16.13 4.23 -27.34
N ALA A 645 16.22 5.42 -27.95
CA ALA A 645 17.46 6.02 -28.42
C ALA A 645 18.45 6.20 -27.26
N TYR A 646 17.97 6.73 -26.13
CA TYR A 646 18.83 6.94 -24.98
C TYR A 646 19.37 5.62 -24.43
N ASN A 647 18.51 4.60 -24.32
CA ASN A 647 18.88 3.28 -23.81
C ASN A 647 19.69 2.44 -24.81
N THR A 648 19.76 2.84 -26.08
CA THR A 648 20.64 2.23 -27.11
C THR A 648 21.96 2.95 -27.29
N GLY A 649 22.22 4.01 -26.51
CA GLY A 649 23.54 4.66 -26.43
C GLY A 649 23.63 6.01 -27.12
N VAL A 650 22.52 6.58 -27.61
CA VAL A 650 22.49 7.96 -28.14
C VAL A 650 22.68 8.96 -26.99
N ASN A 651 23.70 9.81 -27.07
CA ASN A 651 24.14 10.68 -25.97
C ASN A 651 23.68 12.15 -26.11
N ASP A 652 23.31 12.56 -27.31
CA ASP A 652 23.01 13.94 -27.70
C ASP A 652 21.51 14.13 -28.00
N LEU A 653 20.67 13.58 -27.13
CA LEU A 653 19.23 13.77 -27.22
C LEU A 653 18.82 15.14 -26.69
N PRO A 654 17.88 15.83 -27.35
CA PRO A 654 17.41 17.14 -26.89
C PRO A 654 16.72 16.99 -25.52
N TRP A 655 16.99 17.91 -24.60
CA TRP A 655 16.37 17.91 -23.27
C TRP A 655 15.95 19.33 -22.89
N THR A 656 14.72 19.44 -22.40
CA THR A 656 14.21 20.64 -21.75
C THR A 656 14.18 20.41 -20.25
N GLU A 657 14.78 21.33 -19.50
CA GLU A 657 14.82 21.29 -18.05
C GLU A 657 13.43 21.01 -17.47
N TYR A 658 13.32 19.95 -16.67
CA TYR A 658 12.07 19.49 -16.09
C TYR A 658 12.15 19.56 -14.57
N TRP A 659 11.17 20.20 -13.95
CA TRP A 659 11.11 20.40 -12.51
C TRP A 659 10.08 19.46 -11.92
N TYR A 660 10.55 18.56 -11.06
CA TYR A 660 9.67 17.70 -10.28
C TYR A 660 9.56 18.24 -8.85
N HIS A 661 8.33 18.48 -8.40
CA HIS A 661 8.01 18.76 -7.01
C HIS A 661 6.86 17.89 -6.52
N ASP A 662 6.88 17.63 -5.22
CA ASP A 662 5.98 16.70 -4.55
C ASP A 662 5.31 17.40 -3.35
N VAL A 663 4.40 16.72 -2.63
CA VAL A 663 3.72 17.33 -1.47
C VAL A 663 4.65 17.78 -0.34
N ARG A 664 5.89 17.29 -0.31
CA ARG A 664 6.89 17.62 0.71
C ARG A 664 7.80 18.77 0.28
N THR A 665 7.73 19.16 -1.00
CA THR A 665 8.73 20.04 -1.62
C THR A 665 8.06 21.30 -2.19
N ALA A 666 8.51 22.48 -1.75
CA ALA A 666 8.07 23.74 -2.34
C ALA A 666 8.60 23.86 -3.79
N ILE A 667 7.85 24.51 -4.69
CA ILE A 667 8.21 24.63 -6.12
C ILE A 667 9.63 25.19 -6.32
N HIS A 668 10.07 26.16 -5.51
CA HIS A 668 11.41 26.73 -5.62
C HIS A 668 12.54 25.74 -5.23
N ASN A 669 12.21 24.66 -4.51
CA ASN A 669 13.08 23.56 -4.13
C ASN A 669 12.81 22.29 -4.97
N SER A 670 12.10 22.40 -6.10
CA SER A 670 11.87 21.29 -7.02
C SER A 670 13.18 20.57 -7.34
N TRP A 671 13.11 19.26 -7.52
CA TRP A 671 14.18 18.52 -8.16
C TRP A 671 14.28 18.97 -9.62
N LYS A 672 15.31 19.77 -9.89
CA LYS A 672 15.62 20.30 -11.22
C LYS A 672 16.40 19.26 -12.01
N MET A 673 15.73 18.62 -12.97
CA MET A 673 16.35 17.68 -13.89
C MET A 673 16.81 18.44 -15.12
N THR A 674 18.08 18.82 -15.12
CA THR A 674 18.73 19.59 -16.20
C THR A 674 19.23 18.71 -17.35
N VAL A 675 19.25 17.39 -17.15
CA VAL A 675 19.66 16.38 -18.13
C VAL A 675 18.80 15.12 -17.96
N ILE A 676 18.80 14.27 -18.99
CA ILE A 676 18.32 12.89 -18.92
C ILE A 676 19.15 12.13 -17.87
N SER A 677 18.53 11.28 -17.06
CA SER A 677 19.24 10.50 -16.04
C SER A 677 19.91 9.26 -16.62
N GLU A 678 21.21 9.12 -16.38
CA GLU A 678 21.99 7.90 -16.69
C GLU A 678 21.62 6.70 -15.78
N GLY A 679 20.82 6.92 -14.72
CA GLY A 679 20.43 5.87 -13.78
C GLY A 679 19.71 4.71 -14.46
N GLY A 680 20.28 3.50 -14.39
CA GLY A 680 19.69 2.30 -15.01
C GLY A 680 19.73 2.29 -16.55
N ARG A 681 20.53 3.15 -17.18
CA ARG A 681 20.62 3.21 -18.64
C ARG A 681 21.03 1.88 -19.26
N GLY A 682 20.35 1.52 -20.35
CA GLY A 682 20.58 0.28 -21.08
C GLY A 682 19.82 -0.92 -20.52
N GLN A 683 19.05 -0.75 -19.44
CA GLN A 683 18.10 -1.76 -18.96
C GLN A 683 17.09 -2.14 -20.05
N PHE A 684 16.44 -3.30 -19.88
CA PHE A 684 15.54 -3.88 -20.86
C PHE A 684 14.22 -4.32 -20.21
N ARG A 685 13.13 -4.26 -20.98
CA ARG A 685 11.79 -4.78 -20.67
C ARG A 685 11.12 -5.36 -21.93
N PRO A 686 10.32 -6.44 -21.84
CA PRO A 686 9.85 -7.20 -23.00
C PRO A 686 8.49 -6.74 -23.56
N TYR A 687 8.45 -5.62 -24.28
CA TYR A 687 7.21 -5.16 -24.96
C TYR A 687 7.45 -4.62 -26.38
N TRP A 688 8.71 -4.63 -26.85
CA TRP A 688 9.10 -3.97 -28.09
C TRP A 688 8.49 -4.59 -29.34
N ASP A 689 8.26 -5.91 -29.36
CA ASP A 689 7.58 -6.57 -30.49
C ASP A 689 6.18 -5.99 -30.72
N ARG A 690 5.50 -5.52 -29.67
CA ARG A 690 4.19 -4.86 -29.81
C ARG A 690 4.32 -3.48 -30.46
N ILE A 691 5.31 -2.71 -30.02
CA ILE A 691 5.59 -1.37 -30.55
C ILE A 691 5.95 -1.47 -32.03
N ILE A 692 6.88 -2.36 -32.38
CA ILE A 692 7.33 -2.62 -33.76
C ILE A 692 6.17 -3.17 -34.59
N GLY A 693 5.42 -4.14 -34.06
CA GLY A 693 4.26 -4.71 -34.73
C GLY A 693 3.21 -3.66 -35.09
N HIS A 694 2.98 -2.69 -34.22
CA HIS A 694 2.08 -1.57 -34.50
C HIS A 694 2.68 -0.56 -35.49
N TYR A 695 3.80 0.08 -35.15
CA TYR A 695 4.32 1.19 -35.95
C TYR A 695 4.97 0.72 -37.26
N GLU A 696 5.87 -0.25 -37.23
CA GLU A 696 6.51 -0.75 -38.46
C GLU A 696 5.54 -1.64 -39.25
N GLY A 697 4.87 -2.57 -38.55
CA GLY A 697 4.03 -3.58 -39.19
C GLY A 697 2.69 -3.07 -39.71
N VAL A 698 1.96 -2.27 -38.92
CA VAL A 698 0.62 -1.77 -39.30
C VAL A 698 0.69 -0.40 -39.94
N MET A 699 1.48 0.52 -39.38
CA MET A 699 1.55 1.90 -39.88
C MET A 699 2.60 2.11 -40.97
N GLY A 700 3.57 1.19 -41.13
CA GLY A 700 4.68 1.36 -42.07
C GLY A 700 5.66 2.47 -41.67
N VAL A 701 5.75 2.77 -40.39
CA VAL A 701 6.61 3.82 -39.80
C VAL A 701 7.85 3.17 -39.21
N ASP A 702 9.03 3.59 -39.64
CA ASP A 702 10.31 3.07 -39.16
C ASP A 702 10.56 3.48 -37.70
N MET A 703 10.89 2.51 -36.83
CA MET A 703 11.15 2.72 -35.39
C MET A 703 12.54 2.17 -35.02
N PRO A 704 13.61 2.76 -35.56
CA PRO A 704 14.95 2.17 -35.55
C PRO A 704 15.49 1.93 -34.14
N TYR A 705 15.19 2.81 -33.17
CA TYR A 705 15.68 2.64 -31.80
C TYR A 705 14.88 1.60 -31.03
N SER A 706 13.56 1.51 -31.24
CA SER A 706 12.74 0.43 -30.70
C SER A 706 13.19 -0.93 -31.24
N ARG A 707 13.55 -1.01 -32.53
CA ARG A 707 14.14 -2.22 -33.14
C ARG A 707 15.46 -2.59 -32.46
N ALA A 708 16.35 -1.64 -32.27
CA ALA A 708 17.62 -1.87 -31.57
C ALA A 708 17.41 -2.30 -30.10
N MET A 709 16.37 -1.78 -29.41
CA MET A 709 16.01 -2.28 -28.08
C MET A 709 15.48 -3.72 -28.12
N ARG A 710 14.64 -4.06 -29.10
CA ARG A 710 14.14 -5.42 -29.31
C ARG A 710 15.26 -6.43 -29.55
N GLU A 711 16.32 -6.03 -30.25
CA GLU A 711 17.48 -6.91 -30.53
C GLU A 711 18.27 -7.32 -29.28
N LYS A 712 18.16 -6.57 -28.17
CA LYS A 712 18.85 -6.91 -26.91
C LYS A 712 18.28 -8.15 -26.23
N GLU A 713 16.97 -8.37 -26.35
CA GLU A 713 16.29 -9.57 -25.83
C GLU A 713 15.09 -9.85 -26.75
N PRO A 714 15.31 -10.65 -27.82
CA PRO A 714 14.32 -10.86 -28.88
C PRO A 714 13.10 -11.71 -28.50
N ILE A 715 13.12 -12.38 -27.35
CA ILE A 715 12.09 -13.32 -26.92
C ILE A 715 11.73 -13.04 -25.47
N ASP A 716 10.45 -12.81 -25.20
CA ASP A 716 9.96 -12.67 -23.84
C ASP A 716 10.00 -14.01 -23.07
N ASN A 717 10.71 -14.04 -21.94
CA ASN A 717 10.80 -15.19 -21.06
C ASN A 717 9.66 -15.25 -20.01
N GLY A 718 8.77 -14.26 -19.96
CA GLY A 718 7.60 -14.21 -19.08
C GLY A 718 7.89 -13.83 -17.64
N GLY A 719 6.84 -13.80 -16.81
CA GLY A 719 6.91 -13.40 -15.41
C GLY A 719 7.95 -14.20 -14.62
N GLY A 720 8.72 -13.50 -13.79
CA GLY A 720 9.80 -14.03 -12.96
C GLY A 720 11.16 -14.16 -13.65
N ALA A 721 11.24 -13.93 -14.98
CA ALA A 721 12.49 -14.02 -15.73
C ALA A 721 13.36 -12.75 -15.64
N TYR A 722 12.78 -11.60 -15.28
CA TYR A 722 13.46 -10.30 -15.23
C TYR A 722 13.74 -9.83 -13.80
N GLY A 723 13.79 -10.76 -12.85
CA GLY A 723 14.01 -10.50 -11.43
C GLY A 723 12.86 -10.96 -10.54
N GLN A 724 13.10 -10.96 -9.23
CA GLN A 724 12.14 -11.43 -8.22
C GLN A 724 11.35 -10.30 -7.56
N THR A 725 11.56 -9.05 -7.98
CA THR A 725 10.79 -7.88 -7.55
C THR A 725 9.58 -7.68 -8.46
N SER A 726 8.67 -6.77 -8.07
CA SER A 726 7.46 -6.45 -8.85
C SER A 726 7.74 -6.17 -10.32
N GLY A 727 8.90 -5.60 -10.67
CA GLY A 727 9.20 -5.19 -12.04
C GLY A 727 9.50 -6.36 -13.00
N GLY A 728 9.70 -7.57 -12.47
CA GLY A 728 9.95 -8.77 -13.27
C GLY A 728 8.72 -9.64 -13.53
N PHE A 729 7.54 -9.19 -13.11
CA PHE A 729 6.23 -9.82 -13.29
C PHE A 729 5.29 -8.80 -13.92
#